data_AF-A0A7X7FBH4-F1
#
_entry.id   AF-A0A7X7FBH4-F1
#
_cell.length_a   1.000
_cell.length_b   1.000
_cell.length_c   1.000
_cell.angle_alpha   90.00
_cell.angle_beta   90.00
_cell.angle_gamma   90.00
#
_symmetry.space_group_name_H-M   'P 1'
#
loop_
_entity.id
_entity.type
_entity.pdbx_description
1 polymer ?
#
loop_
_entity_poly.entity_id
_entity_poly.type
_entity_poly.pdbx_seq_one_letter_code
_entity_poly.pdbx_strand_id
1 'polypeptide(L)'
;MKITSTSRHLRWIALAICIALFGSTAATHAAVLAYDDLEDAVLGSLGGQTSGTGFPAEYVLTSGAVGVVSNTSLSYSNGDLTVNGGTNAIYVANPDKTVFTRTIGTQNGDSLYLSFLFRTPTADGNSDEDFLSFGFNNSAGETTAGIVHRYNSGASDHGFSIRVSSSAEYKISEATEADRTYFVVLRLRKLTPGATNPFNELALFVDPASVYEPEPSLVVTNTRWTAATHIAARVALSEAGDGYFLDNLCVGATYDDVVFPAGSPVVSTPVISPDGGSAAASQLVTLVTETPGASIRYTLDGSTPSATVGTLYTAPFALTSSAVVKAIAFKDGMYDSPLSTAKFHVSKHWTGLGADNLWSTADNWNLSGSPTGADLVFDNADRTAISVVNSIVDADMTVSSLSYTNSSKFPLPAPTTAYYQVTEIGSDRTLSVNGSSTPRYAMLVGGWHSDTEHTTYAKMTGGGSLVVNATASDFRVSNTSGDNTPSCYLDLSGLSLFKADVPNFWAGYGSRGRGHVYLATTGDGTNSISANWIGVGDSNGSSETQGTSELRLGIANVLHADAIGVAATVPGKMNTLSGKLSFQTGLSSPRVVIRGRSGGDSRANLTIGSHGYTVNQYFQHTSSIRTVSGSLDFTDGAVDARLGSVMIGEGSGGGTSSQGGMSGTLTMSEGWVDATSVVLGRTLDVSGTGARMTTGTLNIGGGHFTADSISMAENVAKGGQKILASINLSGSGALTVGGNVVMGTRNGVATALTSRVDIASGVMKVFGNMEPGSASSNIVSEVLLSGGVIAVTNAAETATLRIENGTFAIAGGTALLDRLVTTNALCTTQVELRGTGVGDYGQVAVNDSVKLGGTLTVAFAGGYAPSGGELWKIVEGTGVRTGTFAVENLPENFKVVYTTDGYWIANPALGTTIIIR
;
A
#
# COMPACT_ATOMS: atom_id res chain seq x y z
N MET A 1 44.74 -56.29 -43.88
CA MET A 1 45.58 -55.64 -44.92
C MET A 1 45.58 -54.15 -44.64
N LYS A 2 46.74 -53.51 -44.44
CA LYS A 2 46.81 -52.07 -44.10
C LYS A 2 46.86 -51.27 -45.41
N ILE A 3 45.80 -50.54 -45.72
CA ILE A 3 45.73 -49.69 -46.92
C ILE A 3 45.96 -48.24 -46.49
N THR A 4 47.16 -47.73 -46.75
CA THR A 4 47.50 -46.32 -46.56
C THR A 4 47.38 -45.59 -47.89
N SER A 5 46.21 -44.98 -48.13
CA SER A 5 45.97 -44.05 -49.24
C SER A 5 45.19 -42.83 -48.75
N THR A 6 45.56 -41.65 -49.26
CA THR A 6 44.95 -40.34 -48.94
C THR A 6 43.80 -39.96 -49.89
N SER A 7 43.52 -40.76 -50.93
CA SER A 7 42.41 -40.49 -51.86
C SER A 7 41.08 -41.07 -51.35
N ARG A 8 40.04 -40.22 -51.27
CA ARG A 8 38.70 -40.62 -50.80
C ARG A 8 38.03 -41.66 -51.72
N HIS A 9 38.21 -41.62 -53.04
CA HIS A 9 37.52 -42.55 -53.97
C HIS A 9 38.05 -44.00 -53.92
N LEU A 10 39.33 -44.21 -53.62
CA LEU A 10 39.91 -45.56 -53.50
C LEU A 10 39.53 -46.28 -52.19
N ARG A 11 39.14 -45.53 -51.14
CA ARG A 11 38.62 -46.11 -49.88
C ARG A 11 37.20 -46.68 -50.05
N TRP A 12 36.37 -46.06 -50.89
CA TRP A 12 35.02 -46.56 -51.18
C TRP A 12 35.02 -47.85 -52.01
N ILE A 13 35.95 -48.00 -52.96
CA ILE A 13 36.12 -49.24 -53.75
C ILE A 13 36.66 -50.37 -52.87
N ALA A 14 37.58 -50.08 -51.94
CA ALA A 14 38.09 -51.07 -50.98
C ALA A 14 37.03 -51.51 -49.96
N LEU A 15 36.17 -50.58 -49.49
CA LEU A 15 35.06 -50.88 -48.59
C LEU A 15 33.98 -51.73 -49.29
N ALA A 16 33.66 -51.42 -50.56
CA ALA A 16 32.72 -52.21 -51.36
C ALA A 16 33.23 -53.63 -51.64
N ILE A 17 34.54 -53.81 -51.87
CA ILE A 17 35.18 -55.13 -52.06
C ILE A 17 35.22 -55.94 -50.75
N CYS A 18 35.44 -55.30 -49.60
CA CYS A 18 35.38 -55.97 -48.29
C CYS A 18 33.96 -56.40 -47.90
N ILE A 19 32.95 -55.60 -48.23
CA ILE A 19 31.52 -55.92 -48.01
C ILE A 19 31.05 -57.02 -48.98
N ALA A 20 31.59 -57.07 -50.21
CA ALA A 20 31.27 -58.13 -51.17
C ALA A 20 31.97 -59.48 -50.90
N LEU A 21 33.11 -59.50 -50.19
CA LEU A 21 33.88 -60.71 -49.90
C LEU A 21 33.46 -61.46 -48.62
N PHE A 22 32.70 -60.81 -47.72
CA PHE A 22 32.17 -61.43 -46.51
C PHE A 22 30.64 -61.30 -46.47
N GLY A 23 30.02 -61.90 -47.47
CA GLY A 23 28.58 -62.10 -47.48
C GLY A 23 28.14 -63.17 -46.47
N SER A 24 26.97 -62.91 -45.90
CA SER A 24 26.01 -63.84 -45.29
C SER A 24 26.15 -64.17 -43.79
N THR A 25 25.08 -63.77 -43.09
CA THR A 25 24.48 -64.32 -41.85
C THR A 25 24.92 -63.77 -40.49
N ALA A 26 23.92 -63.79 -39.61
CA ALA A 26 23.75 -62.96 -38.44
C ALA A 26 24.59 -63.40 -37.23
N ALA A 27 24.68 -62.44 -36.30
CA ALA A 27 25.01 -62.55 -34.89
C ALA A 27 26.48 -62.41 -34.48
N THR A 28 26.63 -61.55 -33.46
CA THR A 28 27.71 -61.47 -32.46
C THR A 28 29.12 -61.19 -32.98
N HIS A 29 29.53 -59.92 -32.91
CA HIS A 29 30.86 -59.48 -32.42
C HIS A 29 30.82 -57.96 -32.21
N ALA A 30 30.43 -57.49 -31.01
CA ALA A 30 30.77 -56.15 -30.55
C ALA A 30 31.98 -56.29 -29.62
N ALA A 31 33.17 -56.27 -30.22
CA ALA A 31 34.36 -55.78 -29.54
C ALA A 31 34.68 -54.44 -30.19
N VAL A 32 34.73 -53.38 -29.39
CA VAL A 32 35.74 -52.30 -29.42
C VAL A 32 35.30 -51.23 -28.41
N LEU A 33 36.12 -51.10 -27.38
CA LEU A 33 36.25 -49.93 -26.52
C LEU A 33 36.68 -48.73 -27.37
N ALA A 34 35.97 -47.62 -27.17
CA ALA A 34 36.38 -46.21 -27.30
C ALA A 34 37.21 -45.79 -28.53
N TYR A 35 36.72 -44.79 -29.26
CA TYR A 35 37.60 -43.82 -29.86
C TYR A 35 37.08 -42.40 -29.59
N ASP A 36 37.93 -41.66 -28.88
CA ASP A 36 37.87 -40.29 -28.37
C ASP A 36 36.97 -39.95 -27.17
N ASP A 37 37.65 -39.41 -26.15
CA ASP A 37 37.21 -38.66 -24.96
C ASP A 37 36.82 -39.42 -23.67
N LEU A 38 37.46 -40.55 -23.37
CA LEU A 38 37.56 -41.07 -21.99
C LEU A 38 39.04 -41.24 -21.56
N GLU A 39 39.57 -40.13 -21.02
CA GLU A 39 40.81 -39.88 -20.25
C GLU A 39 42.19 -39.95 -20.93
N ASP A 40 42.92 -38.84 -20.78
CA ASP A 40 44.29 -38.86 -20.25
C ASP A 40 44.29 -39.49 -18.84
N ALA A 41 44.16 -40.82 -18.71
CA ALA A 41 44.45 -41.56 -17.47
C ALA A 41 44.49 -43.07 -17.71
N VAL A 42 45.62 -43.67 -17.33
CA VAL A 42 45.98 -45.08 -17.54
C VAL A 42 45.11 -46.05 -16.75
N LEU A 43 44.66 -47.12 -17.41
CA LEU A 43 43.97 -48.28 -16.84
C LEU A 43 44.84 -49.05 -15.82
N GLY A 44 44.45 -49.03 -14.55
CA GLY A 44 44.94 -49.93 -13.49
C GLY A 44 43.95 -51.07 -13.23
N SER A 45 44.47 -52.28 -13.05
CA SER A 45 43.77 -53.58 -13.00
C SER A 45 42.55 -53.68 -12.07
N LEU A 46 41.46 -54.26 -12.59
CA LEU A 46 40.34 -54.83 -11.84
C LEU A 46 40.80 -56.06 -11.04
N GLY A 47 40.74 -56.01 -9.71
CA GLY A 47 41.00 -57.18 -8.86
C GLY A 47 40.60 -57.02 -7.39
N GLY A 48 39.71 -57.92 -6.94
CA GLY A 48 39.68 -58.45 -5.57
C GLY A 48 38.68 -57.85 -4.57
N GLN A 49 37.62 -58.61 -4.25
CA GLN A 49 36.74 -58.47 -3.07
C GLN A 49 37.55 -58.61 -1.74
N THR A 50 37.14 -58.21 -0.53
CA THR A 50 35.90 -58.50 0.23
C THR A 50 35.76 -57.64 1.51
N SER A 51 34.50 -57.45 1.93
CA SER A 51 33.95 -57.31 3.30
C SER A 51 33.99 -55.97 4.06
N GLY A 52 32.84 -55.28 3.99
CA GLY A 52 32.27 -54.30 4.92
C GLY A 52 30.85 -54.00 4.42
N THR A 53 29.83 -53.93 5.27
CA THR A 53 28.40 -54.03 4.90
C THR A 53 27.82 -52.85 4.08
N GLY A 54 27.98 -52.92 2.76
CA GLY A 54 27.07 -52.40 1.72
C GLY A 54 26.41 -53.56 0.93
N PHE A 55 25.41 -53.29 0.08
CA PHE A 55 24.54 -54.23 -0.67
C PHE A 55 25.17 -55.61 -1.04
N PRO A 56 24.38 -56.72 -0.99
CA PRO A 56 24.89 -58.10 -0.94
C PRO A 56 25.79 -58.52 -2.12
N ALA A 57 26.67 -59.48 -1.82
CA ALA A 57 27.90 -59.82 -2.52
C ALA A 57 27.80 -60.57 -3.87
N GLU A 58 26.69 -60.47 -4.60
CA GLU A 58 26.56 -61.12 -5.92
C GLU A 58 26.15 -60.13 -7.01
N TYR A 59 27.14 -59.59 -7.71
CA TYR A 59 26.96 -58.86 -8.97
C TYR A 59 27.83 -59.51 -10.04
N VAL A 60 27.20 -59.95 -11.14
CA VAL A 60 27.83 -60.62 -12.27
C VAL A 60 27.88 -59.64 -13.44
N LEU A 61 29.05 -59.48 -14.08
CA LEU A 61 29.14 -58.86 -15.40
C LEU A 61 28.54 -59.84 -16.43
N THR A 62 27.27 -59.66 -16.81
CA THR A 62 26.67 -60.39 -17.92
C THR A 62 27.11 -59.74 -19.24
N SER A 63 27.93 -60.45 -20.03
CA SER A 63 28.30 -60.02 -21.37
C SER A 63 27.05 -59.97 -22.26
N GLY A 64 26.57 -58.76 -22.59
CA GLY A 64 25.44 -58.55 -23.52
C GLY A 64 24.50 -57.38 -23.22
N ALA A 65 24.52 -56.80 -22.01
CA ALA A 65 23.53 -55.79 -21.59
C ALA A 65 23.98 -54.30 -21.72
N VAL A 66 25.20 -54.07 -22.19
CA VAL A 66 25.77 -52.73 -22.39
C VAL A 66 26.24 -52.62 -23.83
N GLY A 67 25.70 -51.64 -24.57
CA GLY A 67 26.06 -51.38 -25.96
C GLY A 67 26.28 -49.89 -26.20
N VAL A 68 27.19 -49.56 -27.11
CA VAL A 68 27.20 -48.23 -27.73
C VAL A 68 26.12 -48.26 -28.80
N VAL A 69 25.05 -47.48 -28.62
CA VAL A 69 24.10 -47.25 -29.71
C VAL A 69 24.72 -46.17 -30.58
N SER A 70 25.42 -46.59 -31.63
CA SER A 70 25.70 -45.68 -32.72
C SER A 70 24.36 -45.26 -33.30
N ASN A 71 24.06 -43.95 -33.28
CA ASN A 71 23.38 -43.16 -34.34
C ASN A 71 22.49 -41.99 -33.85
N THR A 72 22.34 -41.73 -32.55
CA THR A 72 21.63 -40.52 -32.05
C THR A 72 22.21 -40.04 -30.72
N SER A 73 22.85 -38.88 -30.70
CA SER A 73 23.31 -38.20 -29.47
C SER A 73 22.20 -37.38 -28.84
N LEU A 74 22.38 -37.11 -27.54
CA LEU A 74 21.51 -36.24 -26.78
C LEU A 74 21.99 -34.78 -26.91
N SER A 75 21.09 -33.82 -27.08
CA SER A 75 21.41 -32.38 -27.15
C SER A 75 20.55 -31.56 -26.19
N TYR A 76 21.16 -30.55 -25.57
CA TYR A 76 20.51 -29.62 -24.65
C TYR A 76 20.69 -28.19 -25.17
N SER A 77 19.58 -27.50 -25.44
CA SER A 77 19.57 -26.09 -25.88
C SER A 77 18.54 -25.29 -25.09
N ASN A 78 18.97 -24.71 -23.98
CA ASN A 78 18.28 -23.65 -23.22
C ASN A 78 16.75 -23.85 -23.05
N GLY A 79 16.33 -25.06 -22.70
CA GLY A 79 14.93 -25.40 -22.43
C GLY A 79 14.07 -25.85 -23.62
N ASP A 80 14.58 -25.87 -24.86
CA ASP A 80 13.90 -26.45 -26.03
C ASP A 80 14.68 -27.65 -26.63
N LEU A 81 13.97 -28.72 -26.99
CA LEU A 81 14.54 -30.01 -27.38
C LEU A 81 14.40 -30.27 -28.89
N THR A 82 15.51 -30.38 -29.63
CA THR A 82 15.49 -30.97 -30.98
C THR A 82 16.71 -31.88 -31.17
N VAL A 83 16.49 -33.16 -31.48
CA VAL A 83 17.54 -34.17 -31.75
C VAL A 83 18.16 -33.90 -33.13
N ASN A 84 19.50 -33.96 -33.27
CA ASN A 84 20.20 -34.43 -34.48
C ASN A 84 21.75 -34.55 -34.32
N GLY A 85 22.29 -35.78 -34.12
CA GLY A 85 23.50 -36.29 -34.80
C GLY A 85 24.90 -36.34 -34.11
N GLY A 86 25.34 -37.57 -33.72
CA GLY A 86 26.74 -38.07 -33.47
C GLY A 86 27.28 -38.04 -32.01
N THR A 87 28.01 -38.98 -31.38
CA THR A 87 28.46 -40.38 -31.67
C THR A 87 28.57 -41.26 -30.40
N ASN A 88 28.17 -40.82 -29.18
CA ASN A 88 28.71 -41.40 -27.92
C ASN A 88 27.71 -41.66 -26.76
N ALA A 89 26.44 -42.02 -27.04
CA ALA A 89 25.50 -42.38 -25.97
C ALA A 89 25.76 -43.81 -25.41
N ILE A 90 25.81 -43.94 -24.08
CA ILE A 90 25.77 -45.24 -23.40
C ILE A 90 24.31 -45.69 -23.33
N TYR A 91 24.01 -46.83 -23.95
CA TYR A 91 22.71 -47.48 -23.87
C TYR A 91 22.78 -48.67 -22.93
N VAL A 92 21.84 -48.72 -22.00
CA VAL A 92 21.74 -49.81 -21.02
C VAL A 92 20.36 -50.43 -21.15
N ALA A 93 20.29 -51.70 -21.60
CA ALA A 93 19.04 -52.41 -21.83
C ALA A 93 19.11 -53.87 -21.41
N ASN A 94 18.01 -54.37 -20.84
CA ASN A 94 17.89 -55.72 -20.28
C ASN A 94 19.04 -56.17 -19.34
N PRO A 95 19.53 -55.39 -18.36
CA PRO A 95 20.56 -55.86 -17.43
C PRO A 95 19.92 -56.29 -16.10
N ASP A 96 19.83 -57.59 -15.86
CA ASP A 96 19.67 -58.08 -14.50
C ASP A 96 20.91 -57.69 -13.68
N LYS A 97 20.77 -56.71 -12.77
CA LYS A 97 21.75 -56.33 -11.73
C LYS A 97 23.16 -56.00 -12.25
N THR A 98 23.26 -55.19 -13.31
CA THR A 98 24.56 -54.74 -13.83
C THR A 98 25.06 -53.47 -13.15
N VAL A 99 26.34 -53.47 -12.76
CA VAL A 99 27.05 -52.31 -12.19
C VAL A 99 28.26 -52.01 -13.06
N PHE A 100 28.45 -50.73 -13.41
CA PHE A 100 29.68 -50.26 -14.05
C PHE A 100 30.35 -49.19 -13.19
N THR A 101 31.67 -49.26 -13.11
CA THR A 101 32.49 -48.33 -12.33
C THR A 101 33.63 -47.79 -13.19
N ARG A 102 33.93 -46.51 -13.01
CA ARG A 102 35.08 -45.83 -13.59
C ARG A 102 35.87 -45.22 -12.46
N THR A 103 37.14 -45.61 -12.33
CA THR A 103 38.06 -44.96 -11.40
C THR A 103 38.37 -43.55 -11.90
N ILE A 104 38.29 -42.58 -10.99
CA ILE A 104 38.72 -41.20 -11.20
C ILE A 104 39.86 -40.90 -10.22
N GLY A 105 40.67 -39.87 -10.50
CA GLY A 105 41.65 -39.39 -9.53
C GLY A 105 40.99 -39.02 -8.20
N THR A 106 41.66 -39.26 -7.06
CA THR A 106 41.10 -38.97 -5.74
C THR A 106 40.73 -37.51 -5.59
N GLN A 107 39.43 -37.23 -5.49
CA GLN A 107 38.89 -35.88 -5.31
C GLN A 107 38.66 -35.63 -3.82
N ASN A 108 39.46 -34.74 -3.23
CA ASN A 108 39.42 -34.36 -1.81
C ASN A 108 39.30 -32.85 -1.57
N GLY A 109 39.05 -32.07 -2.63
CA GLY A 109 38.83 -30.62 -2.60
C GLY A 109 37.55 -30.23 -1.85
N ASP A 110 37.20 -28.94 -1.88
CA ASP A 110 36.03 -28.42 -1.15
C ASP A 110 34.71 -28.61 -1.89
N SER A 111 34.75 -28.79 -3.21
CA SER A 111 33.60 -29.12 -4.04
C SER A 111 33.99 -30.02 -5.20
N LEU A 112 33.04 -30.83 -5.66
CA LEU A 112 33.18 -31.71 -6.82
C LEU A 112 31.87 -31.74 -7.58
N TYR A 113 31.94 -31.54 -8.89
CA TYR A 113 30.79 -31.50 -9.77
C TYR A 113 30.83 -32.65 -10.78
N LEU A 114 29.64 -33.11 -11.17
CA LEU A 114 29.44 -34.14 -12.19
C LEU A 114 28.21 -33.77 -13.01
N SER A 115 28.34 -33.71 -14.33
CA SER A 115 27.20 -33.48 -15.22
C SER A 115 27.08 -34.55 -16.29
N PHE A 116 25.87 -34.72 -16.81
CA PHE A 116 25.58 -35.58 -17.96
C PHE A 116 24.20 -35.25 -18.53
N LEU A 117 23.99 -35.65 -19.78
CA LEU A 117 22.67 -35.72 -20.39
C LEU A 117 22.04 -37.07 -20.09
N PHE A 118 20.77 -37.05 -19.72
CA PHE A 118 20.00 -38.24 -19.36
C PHE A 118 18.69 -38.26 -20.12
N ARG A 119 18.43 -39.33 -20.90
CA ARG A 119 17.13 -39.53 -21.52
C ARG A 119 16.37 -40.66 -20.85
N THR A 120 15.12 -40.39 -20.50
CA THR A 120 14.18 -41.37 -19.95
C THR A 120 13.77 -42.39 -21.02
N PRO A 121 13.35 -43.62 -20.62
CA PRO A 121 12.85 -44.65 -21.54
C PRO A 121 11.62 -44.22 -22.38
N THR A 122 11.32 -44.98 -23.44
CA THR A 122 10.28 -44.68 -24.45
C THR A 122 8.90 -45.30 -24.18
N ALA A 123 8.77 -46.29 -23.30
CA ALA A 123 7.50 -46.98 -23.01
C ALA A 123 7.39 -47.42 -21.54
N ASP A 124 6.15 -47.62 -21.07
CA ASP A 124 5.82 -48.04 -19.71
C ASP A 124 6.02 -49.57 -19.54
N GLY A 125 7.13 -49.99 -18.92
CA GLY A 125 7.31 -51.34 -18.40
C GLY A 125 6.32 -51.64 -17.26
N ASN A 126 5.79 -52.86 -17.19
CA ASN A 126 4.62 -53.19 -16.37
C ASN A 126 4.98 -53.85 -15.01
N SER A 127 6.16 -53.55 -14.46
CA SER A 127 6.58 -54.05 -13.14
C SER A 127 7.36 -53.00 -12.31
N ASP A 128 7.12 -52.98 -10.99
CA ASP A 128 7.41 -51.87 -10.07
C ASP A 128 8.89 -51.61 -9.68
N GLU A 129 9.90 -52.02 -10.46
CA GLU A 129 11.29 -52.01 -9.97
C GLU A 129 12.38 -51.46 -10.92
N ASP A 130 12.00 -50.78 -12.01
CA ASP A 130 12.96 -50.17 -12.95
C ASP A 130 13.63 -48.91 -12.39
N PHE A 131 14.95 -48.96 -12.23
CA PHE A 131 15.72 -47.76 -11.88
C PHE A 131 17.14 -47.75 -12.46
N LEU A 132 17.60 -46.54 -12.79
CA LEU A 132 19.01 -46.20 -12.95
C LEU A 132 19.46 -45.42 -11.71
N SER A 133 20.54 -45.86 -11.07
CA SER A 133 21.26 -45.04 -10.10
C SER A 133 22.63 -44.67 -10.63
N PHE A 134 22.99 -43.39 -10.57
CA PHE A 134 24.27 -42.86 -11.07
C PHE A 134 24.86 -41.84 -10.08
N GLY A 135 26.14 -41.95 -9.76
CA GLY A 135 26.78 -41.02 -8.85
C GLY A 135 28.22 -41.39 -8.50
N PHE A 136 28.74 -40.75 -7.45
CA PHE A 136 30.11 -40.97 -7.00
C PHE A 136 30.18 -42.12 -5.97
N ASN A 137 31.37 -42.70 -5.81
CA ASN A 137 31.67 -43.74 -4.82
C ASN A 137 33.09 -43.57 -4.25
N ASN A 138 33.30 -44.09 -3.04
CA ASN A 138 34.63 -44.20 -2.41
C ASN A 138 35.30 -45.56 -2.72
N SER A 139 36.60 -45.68 -2.40
CA SER A 139 37.40 -46.89 -2.68
C SER A 139 37.03 -48.11 -1.83
N ALA A 140 36.16 -47.96 -0.83
CA ALA A 140 35.69 -49.03 0.06
C ALA A 140 34.30 -49.57 -0.33
N GLY A 141 33.67 -49.03 -1.38
CA GLY A 141 32.38 -49.51 -1.90
C GLY A 141 31.15 -49.22 -1.03
N GLU A 142 31.26 -48.38 0.00
CA GLU A 142 30.15 -48.05 0.90
C GLU A 142 29.64 -46.60 0.74
N THR A 143 28.31 -46.47 0.83
CA THR A 143 27.44 -45.29 0.58
C THR A 143 27.49 -44.74 -0.85
N THR A 144 26.40 -44.95 -1.57
CA THR A 144 26.09 -44.32 -2.87
C THR A 144 25.42 -42.98 -2.59
N ALA A 145 26.03 -41.88 -3.04
CA ALA A 145 25.40 -40.57 -3.11
C ALA A 145 25.28 -40.25 -4.60
N GLY A 146 24.07 -40.44 -5.08
CA GLY A 146 23.80 -40.46 -6.49
C GLY A 146 22.33 -40.21 -6.72
N ILE A 147 22.04 -39.97 -7.97
CA ILE A 147 20.67 -39.79 -8.41
C ILE A 147 20.13 -41.17 -8.68
N VAL A 148 18.95 -41.44 -8.15
CA VAL A 148 18.12 -42.56 -8.61
C VAL A 148 17.00 -41.96 -9.41
N HIS A 149 16.92 -42.35 -10.68
CA HIS A 149 15.73 -42.15 -11.49
C HIS A 149 14.91 -43.43 -11.43
N ARG A 150 13.65 -43.32 -11.01
CA ARG A 150 12.70 -44.44 -10.96
C ARG A 150 11.57 -44.21 -11.95
N TYR A 151 11.08 -45.30 -12.51
CA TYR A 151 9.91 -45.32 -13.36
C TYR A 151 8.94 -46.39 -12.81
N ASN A 152 7.72 -46.01 -12.38
CA ASN A 152 6.75 -46.93 -11.73
C ASN A 152 5.33 -46.71 -12.31
N SER A 153 4.52 -47.76 -12.49
CA SER A 153 3.19 -47.73 -13.11
C SER A 153 2.10 -46.87 -12.42
N GLY A 154 2.37 -46.28 -11.25
CA GLY A 154 1.50 -45.28 -10.60
C GLY A 154 2.00 -43.85 -10.83
N ALA A 155 1.17 -43.00 -11.45
CA ALA A 155 1.46 -41.63 -11.92
C ALA A 155 2.01 -40.59 -10.90
N SER A 156 2.49 -40.99 -9.71
CA SER A 156 3.02 -40.12 -8.68
C SER A 156 4.49 -40.37 -8.29
N ASP A 157 5.20 -41.33 -8.90
CA ASP A 157 6.54 -41.75 -8.44
C ASP A 157 7.65 -41.78 -9.53
N HIS A 158 7.45 -41.14 -10.67
CA HIS A 158 8.46 -41.03 -11.74
C HIS A 158 9.32 -39.78 -11.54
N GLY A 159 10.58 -39.91 -11.14
CA GLY A 159 11.40 -38.71 -10.99
C GLY A 159 12.81 -38.95 -10.47
N PHE A 160 13.58 -37.86 -10.43
CA PHE A 160 14.91 -37.88 -9.85
C PHE A 160 14.83 -37.82 -8.32
N SER A 161 15.68 -38.59 -7.67
CA SER A 161 15.83 -38.56 -6.23
C SER A 161 17.30 -38.60 -5.85
N ILE A 162 17.67 -37.92 -4.76
CA ILE A 162 18.97 -38.09 -4.14
C ILE A 162 18.86 -39.23 -3.13
N ARG A 163 19.68 -40.27 -3.31
CA ARG A 163 19.88 -41.32 -2.32
C ARG A 163 21.26 -41.15 -1.71
N VAL A 164 21.35 -41.12 -0.37
CA VAL A 164 22.62 -40.97 0.38
C VAL A 164 22.95 -42.18 1.25
N SER A 165 21.99 -43.11 1.42
CA SER A 165 22.17 -44.40 2.08
C SER A 165 21.10 -45.41 1.65
N SER A 166 21.19 -46.65 2.13
CA SER A 166 20.19 -47.69 1.85
C SER A 166 18.78 -47.34 2.37
N SER A 167 18.67 -46.45 3.36
CA SER A 167 17.44 -46.11 4.08
C SER A 167 17.03 -44.63 3.99
N ALA A 168 17.74 -43.80 3.22
CA ALA A 168 17.45 -42.37 3.07
C ALA A 168 17.45 -41.93 1.59
N GLU A 169 16.28 -41.59 1.08
CA GLU A 169 16.02 -41.11 -0.28
C GLU A 169 15.12 -39.87 -0.25
N TYR A 170 15.50 -38.85 -1.01
CA TYR A 170 14.83 -37.55 -1.07
C TYR A 170 14.42 -37.29 -2.51
N LYS A 171 13.13 -37.05 -2.77
CA LYS A 171 12.57 -36.92 -4.12
C LYS A 171 12.41 -35.45 -4.51
N ILE A 172 12.53 -35.14 -5.80
CA ILE A 172 12.00 -33.88 -6.35
C ILE A 172 10.46 -33.94 -6.37
N SER A 173 9.78 -32.79 -6.29
CA SER A 173 8.31 -32.73 -6.21
C SER A 173 7.58 -32.91 -7.54
N GLU A 174 8.30 -32.90 -8.67
CA GLU A 174 7.74 -32.93 -10.02
C GLU A 174 8.14 -34.19 -10.77
N ALA A 175 7.19 -34.77 -11.51
CA ALA A 175 7.42 -36.00 -12.25
C ALA A 175 8.17 -35.76 -13.57
N THR A 176 9.09 -36.65 -13.95
CA THR A 176 9.78 -36.61 -15.25
C THR A 176 8.90 -37.19 -16.37
N GLU A 177 9.01 -36.67 -17.58
CA GLU A 177 8.31 -37.11 -18.79
C GLU A 177 9.03 -38.28 -19.47
N ALA A 178 8.28 -39.16 -20.14
CA ALA A 178 8.83 -40.25 -20.94
C ALA A 178 9.55 -39.73 -22.20
N ASP A 179 10.57 -40.45 -22.66
CA ASP A 179 11.38 -40.12 -23.84
C ASP A 179 12.01 -38.70 -23.88
N ARG A 180 12.04 -38.00 -22.73
CA ARG A 180 12.62 -36.66 -22.59
C ARG A 180 14.08 -36.72 -22.17
N THR A 181 14.88 -35.84 -22.76
CA THR A 181 16.28 -35.63 -22.35
C THR A 181 16.35 -34.50 -21.32
N TYR A 182 17.09 -34.75 -20.26
CA TYR A 182 17.36 -33.84 -19.15
C TYR A 182 18.86 -33.56 -19.08
N PHE A 183 19.22 -32.33 -18.74
CA PHE A 183 20.58 -31.99 -18.33
C PHE A 183 20.69 -32.01 -16.81
N VAL A 184 21.57 -32.87 -16.31
CA VAL A 184 21.65 -33.20 -14.90
C VAL A 184 23.02 -32.81 -14.36
N VAL A 185 23.04 -32.09 -13.25
CA VAL A 185 24.27 -31.73 -12.54
C VAL A 185 24.17 -32.18 -11.08
N LEU A 186 25.26 -32.78 -10.59
CA LEU A 186 25.47 -33.15 -9.21
C LEU A 186 26.61 -32.35 -8.62
N ARG A 187 26.45 -31.89 -7.38
CA ARG A 187 27.50 -31.23 -6.61
C ARG A 187 27.67 -31.89 -5.24
N LEU A 188 28.89 -32.33 -4.93
CA LEU A 188 29.33 -32.58 -3.57
C LEU A 188 30.05 -31.36 -3.02
N ARG A 189 29.77 -31.01 -1.77
CA ARG A 189 30.38 -29.85 -1.13
C ARG A 189 30.71 -30.09 0.35
N LYS A 190 31.80 -29.48 0.80
CA LYS A 190 32.08 -29.24 2.22
C LYS A 190 31.47 -27.89 2.61
N LEU A 191 30.48 -27.91 3.51
CA LEU A 191 29.85 -26.71 4.06
C LEU A 191 30.85 -25.81 4.80
N THR A 192 31.98 -26.38 5.25
CA THR A 192 33.11 -25.64 5.80
C THR A 192 34.33 -25.85 4.89
N PRO A 193 34.67 -24.88 4.03
CA PRO A 193 35.84 -24.96 3.16
C PRO A 193 37.14 -25.25 3.92
N GLY A 194 38.00 -26.11 3.39
CA GLY A 194 39.25 -26.52 4.02
C GLY A 194 39.12 -27.45 5.25
N ALA A 195 37.90 -27.80 5.67
CA ALA A 195 37.72 -28.72 6.79
C ALA A 195 38.26 -30.12 6.45
N THR A 196 38.81 -30.80 7.48
CA THR A 196 39.23 -32.21 7.41
C THR A 196 38.05 -33.18 7.41
N ASN A 197 36.84 -32.65 7.65
CA ASN A 197 35.59 -33.39 7.65
C ASN A 197 35.16 -33.78 6.22
N PRO A 198 34.32 -34.83 6.10
CA PRO A 198 33.78 -35.24 4.81
C PRO A 198 32.94 -34.16 4.10
N PHE A 199 32.79 -34.26 2.78
CA PHE A 199 31.68 -33.65 2.02
C PHE A 199 30.36 -33.95 2.74
N ASN A 200 29.70 -32.90 3.19
CA ASN A 200 28.51 -32.93 4.03
C ASN A 200 27.28 -32.32 3.37
N GLU A 201 27.38 -32.00 2.08
CA GLU A 201 26.27 -31.62 1.23
C GLU A 201 26.34 -32.33 -0.13
N LEU A 202 25.20 -32.84 -0.61
CA LEU A 202 24.96 -33.25 -1.99
C LEU A 202 23.78 -32.45 -2.55
N ALA A 203 23.99 -31.79 -3.68
CA ALA A 203 22.98 -31.03 -4.40
C ALA A 203 22.75 -31.60 -5.81
N LEU A 204 21.50 -31.54 -6.26
CA LEU A 204 21.03 -31.95 -7.58
C LEU A 204 20.43 -30.75 -8.30
N PHE A 205 20.82 -30.57 -9.56
CA PHE A 205 20.24 -29.63 -10.49
C PHE A 205 19.70 -30.40 -11.69
N VAL A 206 18.44 -30.15 -12.04
CA VAL A 206 17.77 -30.71 -13.22
C VAL A 206 17.39 -29.55 -14.14
N ASP A 207 17.81 -29.63 -15.41
CA ASP A 207 17.62 -28.59 -16.44
C ASP A 207 17.96 -27.17 -15.93
N PRO A 208 19.18 -26.94 -15.42
CA PRO A 208 19.55 -25.59 -14.98
C PRO A 208 19.49 -24.59 -16.15
N ALA A 209 18.72 -23.52 -15.96
CA ALA A 209 18.48 -22.48 -16.97
C ALA A 209 19.51 -21.31 -16.92
N SER A 210 20.58 -21.45 -16.13
CA SER A 210 21.53 -20.39 -15.84
C SER A 210 22.96 -20.83 -16.13
N VAL A 211 23.75 -19.90 -16.66
CA VAL A 211 25.21 -20.04 -16.84
C VAL A 211 25.99 -19.87 -15.54
N TYR A 212 25.34 -19.33 -14.51
CA TYR A 212 25.84 -19.29 -13.13
C TYR A 212 25.11 -20.34 -12.30
N GLU A 213 25.78 -20.89 -11.28
CA GLU A 213 25.19 -21.87 -10.38
C GLU A 213 23.86 -21.35 -9.78
N PRO A 214 22.70 -21.94 -10.15
CA PRO A 214 21.40 -21.51 -9.65
C PRO A 214 21.13 -22.12 -8.26
N GLU A 215 19.95 -21.85 -7.69
CA GLU A 215 19.49 -22.62 -6.53
C GLU A 215 19.25 -24.10 -6.95
N PRO A 216 19.72 -25.11 -6.18
CA PRO A 216 19.57 -26.50 -6.57
C PRO A 216 18.12 -26.98 -6.51
N SER A 217 17.74 -27.87 -7.43
CA SER A 217 16.43 -28.53 -7.45
C SER A 217 16.21 -29.39 -6.19
N LEU A 218 17.29 -29.91 -5.60
CA LEU A 218 17.25 -30.65 -4.33
C LEU A 218 18.61 -30.61 -3.63
N VAL A 219 18.61 -30.46 -2.30
CA VAL A 219 19.84 -30.44 -1.48
C VAL A 219 19.69 -31.34 -0.26
N VAL A 220 20.72 -32.12 0.05
CA VAL A 220 20.77 -33.01 1.23
C VAL A 220 22.06 -32.75 2.01
N THR A 221 21.94 -32.36 3.28
CA THR A 221 23.05 -31.88 4.14
C THR A 221 23.56 -32.90 5.17
N ASN A 222 23.40 -34.19 4.92
CA ASN A 222 23.82 -35.28 5.81
C ASN A 222 24.77 -36.30 5.15
N THR A 223 25.43 -35.91 4.06
CA THR A 223 26.43 -36.78 3.43
C THR A 223 27.68 -36.89 4.31
N ARG A 224 28.42 -38.00 4.21
CA ARG A 224 29.65 -38.21 5.01
C ARG A 224 30.75 -38.84 4.16
N TRP A 225 31.12 -38.17 3.07
CA TRP A 225 32.18 -38.63 2.16
C TRP A 225 33.50 -37.92 2.33
N THR A 226 34.54 -38.64 2.75
CA THR A 226 35.87 -38.05 2.94
C THR A 226 36.62 -37.80 1.62
N ALA A 227 36.32 -38.58 0.58
CA ALA A 227 36.81 -38.40 -0.77
C ALA A 227 35.92 -39.15 -1.79
N ALA A 228 35.98 -38.75 -3.06
CA ALA A 228 35.40 -39.50 -4.18
C ALA A 228 36.52 -40.04 -5.08
N THR A 229 36.46 -41.32 -5.42
CA THR A 229 37.51 -42.00 -6.22
C THR A 229 36.94 -42.79 -7.39
N HIS A 230 35.63 -42.98 -7.44
CA HIS A 230 34.97 -43.71 -8.52
C HIS A 230 33.67 -43.00 -8.92
N ILE A 231 33.33 -43.10 -10.19
CA ILE A 231 31.97 -42.87 -10.70
C ILE A 231 31.35 -44.25 -10.91
N ALA A 232 30.14 -44.44 -10.44
CA ALA A 232 29.45 -45.71 -10.56
C ALA A 232 28.02 -45.51 -11.03
N ALA A 233 27.56 -46.51 -11.77
CA ALA A 233 26.18 -46.62 -12.14
C ALA A 233 25.68 -48.04 -11.94
N ARG A 234 24.38 -48.15 -11.67
CA ARG A 234 23.66 -49.40 -11.52
C ARG A 234 22.32 -49.29 -12.21
N VAL A 235 21.96 -50.36 -12.91
CA VAL A 235 20.61 -50.56 -13.44
C VAL A 235 20.04 -51.84 -12.83
N ALA A 236 18.75 -51.84 -12.51
CA ALA A 236 18.03 -53.01 -12.05
C ALA A 236 16.71 -53.16 -12.81
N LEU A 237 16.42 -54.41 -13.19
CA LEU A 237 15.09 -54.96 -13.54
C LEU A 237 14.40 -54.49 -14.84
N SER A 238 15.12 -53.75 -15.70
CA SER A 238 14.64 -53.32 -17.03
C SER A 238 14.07 -54.45 -17.89
N GLU A 239 12.87 -54.23 -18.45
CA GLU A 239 12.18 -55.14 -19.38
C GLU A 239 12.71 -55.00 -20.83
N ALA A 240 12.34 -55.95 -21.69
CA ALA A 240 12.78 -55.98 -23.09
C ALA A 240 12.15 -54.87 -23.93
N GLY A 241 12.92 -53.82 -24.20
CA GLY A 241 12.50 -52.63 -24.94
C GLY A 241 12.89 -51.33 -24.24
N ASP A 242 13.19 -51.39 -22.95
CA ASP A 242 13.59 -50.23 -22.15
C ASP A 242 15.07 -49.91 -22.29
N GLY A 243 15.37 -48.62 -22.23
CA GLY A 243 16.73 -48.13 -22.37
C GLY A 243 16.92 -46.77 -21.73
N TYR A 244 17.88 -46.69 -20.83
CA TYR A 244 18.40 -45.41 -20.35
C TYR A 244 19.54 -44.98 -21.26
N PHE A 245 19.52 -43.70 -21.68
CA PHE A 245 20.59 -43.11 -22.46
C PHE A 245 21.32 -42.07 -21.63
N LEU A 246 22.64 -42.20 -21.56
CA LEU A 246 23.54 -41.26 -20.92
C LEU A 246 24.54 -40.72 -21.95
N ASP A 247 24.79 -39.42 -21.92
CA ASP A 247 25.74 -38.75 -22.82
C ASP A 247 26.43 -37.57 -22.13
N ASN A 248 27.52 -37.05 -22.69
CA ASN A 248 28.25 -35.86 -22.21
C ASN A 248 28.60 -35.87 -20.70
N LEU A 249 29.19 -36.98 -20.22
CA LEU A 249 29.65 -37.09 -18.84
C LEU A 249 30.85 -36.16 -18.57
N CYS A 250 30.70 -35.20 -17.66
CA CYS A 250 31.76 -34.29 -17.25
C CYS A 250 31.99 -34.34 -15.74
N VAL A 251 33.25 -34.14 -15.31
CA VAL A 251 33.64 -34.02 -13.89
C VAL A 251 34.49 -32.78 -13.73
N GLY A 252 34.20 -31.95 -12.74
CA GLY A 252 34.86 -30.67 -12.54
C GLY A 252 34.95 -30.24 -11.09
N ALA A 253 35.78 -29.24 -10.80
CA ALA A 253 35.91 -28.69 -9.45
C ALA A 253 34.92 -27.53 -9.21
N THR A 254 34.41 -26.92 -10.27
CA THR A 254 33.44 -25.82 -10.26
C THR A 254 32.21 -26.14 -11.11
N TYR A 255 31.12 -25.39 -10.93
CA TYR A 255 29.90 -25.51 -11.72
C TYR A 255 30.17 -25.24 -13.21
N ASP A 256 31.00 -24.23 -13.50
CA ASP A 256 31.35 -23.83 -14.86
C ASP A 256 32.08 -24.96 -15.61
N ASP A 257 32.94 -25.71 -14.92
CA ASP A 257 33.70 -26.84 -15.51
C ASP A 257 32.79 -27.92 -16.10
N VAL A 258 31.56 -28.06 -15.59
CA VAL A 258 30.64 -29.15 -15.95
C VAL A 258 29.41 -28.71 -16.72
N VAL A 259 29.10 -27.41 -16.76
CA VAL A 259 27.95 -26.87 -17.51
C VAL A 259 28.36 -26.35 -18.89
N PHE A 260 29.63 -25.99 -19.11
CA PHE A 260 30.18 -25.70 -20.44
C PHE A 260 31.70 -26.01 -20.49
N PRO A 261 32.26 -26.61 -21.55
CA PRO A 261 33.70 -26.54 -21.76
C PRO A 261 34.09 -25.05 -21.85
N ALA A 262 34.97 -24.60 -20.97
CA ALA A 262 35.36 -23.19 -20.85
C ALA A 262 35.65 -22.53 -22.23
N GLY A 263 34.86 -21.52 -22.61
CA GLY A 263 35.18 -20.63 -23.75
C GLY A 263 34.15 -20.48 -24.90
N SER A 264 32.90 -20.94 -24.76
CA SER A 264 31.89 -20.70 -25.82
C SER A 264 31.40 -19.24 -25.84
N PRO A 265 31.41 -18.54 -26.99
CA PRO A 265 31.07 -17.13 -27.08
C PRO A 265 29.56 -16.85 -26.89
N VAL A 266 29.21 -15.87 -26.03
CA VAL A 266 27.84 -15.36 -25.82
C VAL A 266 27.69 -13.99 -26.47
N VAL A 267 26.53 -13.71 -27.08
CA VAL A 267 26.24 -12.41 -27.70
C VAL A 267 26.06 -11.33 -26.61
N SER A 268 26.71 -10.18 -26.80
CA SER A 268 26.59 -9.03 -25.89
C SER A 268 25.16 -8.48 -25.87
N THR A 269 24.67 -8.15 -24.67
CA THR A 269 23.35 -7.55 -24.45
C THR A 269 23.13 -6.29 -25.30
N PRO A 270 21.99 -6.14 -25.99
CA PRO A 270 21.63 -4.90 -26.65
C PRO A 270 21.58 -3.72 -25.68
N VAL A 271 22.23 -2.62 -26.06
CA VAL A 271 22.08 -1.31 -25.43
C VAL A 271 20.96 -0.57 -26.16
N ILE A 272 19.95 -0.14 -25.40
CA ILE A 272 18.86 0.73 -25.87
C ILE A 272 19.27 2.17 -25.57
N SER A 273 19.25 3.06 -26.56
CA SER A 273 19.54 4.49 -26.37
C SER A 273 18.44 5.36 -27.00
N PRO A 274 17.72 6.19 -26.22
CA PRO A 274 17.83 6.33 -24.75
C PRO A 274 17.45 5.03 -24.02
N ASP A 275 17.85 4.88 -22.76
CA ASP A 275 17.52 3.70 -21.93
C ASP A 275 16.12 3.77 -21.29
N GLY A 276 15.30 4.72 -21.75
CA GLY A 276 13.94 4.99 -21.31
C GLY A 276 13.73 6.46 -20.95
N GLY A 277 12.67 6.75 -20.22
CA GLY A 277 12.37 8.08 -19.71
C GLY A 277 11.11 8.71 -20.30
N SER A 278 10.89 9.98 -19.97
CA SER A 278 9.74 10.76 -20.44
C SER A 278 10.12 11.64 -21.61
N ALA A 279 9.31 11.65 -22.67
CA ALA A 279 9.51 12.46 -23.85
C ALA A 279 8.24 13.28 -24.17
N ALA A 280 8.42 14.57 -24.37
CA ALA A 280 7.39 15.53 -24.77
C ALA A 280 7.26 15.65 -26.31
N ALA A 281 7.88 14.74 -27.05
CA ALA A 281 7.88 14.66 -28.51
C ALA A 281 8.22 13.24 -28.93
N SER A 282 8.26 12.98 -30.24
CA SER A 282 8.63 11.66 -30.73
C SER A 282 10.06 11.32 -30.31
N GLN A 283 10.24 10.15 -29.69
CA GLN A 283 11.53 9.70 -29.21
C GLN A 283 12.17 8.76 -30.22
N LEU A 284 13.29 9.17 -30.82
CA LEU A 284 14.10 8.28 -31.64
C LEU A 284 14.85 7.30 -30.74
N VAL A 285 14.71 6.00 -30.99
CA VAL A 285 15.35 4.90 -30.26
C VAL A 285 16.33 4.18 -31.16
N THR A 286 17.50 3.91 -30.62
CA THR A 286 18.58 3.15 -31.26
C THR A 286 18.92 1.92 -30.43
N LEU A 287 19.18 0.80 -31.12
CA LEU A 287 19.62 -0.46 -30.52
C LEU A 287 21.01 -0.79 -31.04
N VAL A 288 21.94 -1.16 -30.16
CA VAL A 288 23.30 -1.58 -30.55
C VAL A 288 23.75 -2.75 -29.70
N THR A 289 24.52 -3.67 -30.28
CA THR A 289 25.21 -4.74 -29.54
C THR A 289 26.69 -4.66 -29.87
N GLU A 290 27.55 -4.95 -28.88
CA GLU A 290 29.00 -4.98 -29.07
C GLU A 290 29.46 -6.19 -29.88
N THR A 291 28.61 -7.21 -30.07
CA THR A 291 28.93 -8.39 -30.87
C THR A 291 28.78 -8.11 -32.36
N PRO A 292 29.88 -8.05 -33.15
CA PRO A 292 29.79 -7.69 -34.56
C PRO A 292 29.04 -8.76 -35.37
N GLY A 293 28.11 -8.32 -36.22
CA GLY A 293 27.31 -9.22 -37.08
C GLY A 293 26.17 -9.95 -36.37
N ALA A 294 25.89 -9.67 -35.09
CA ALA A 294 24.70 -10.16 -34.42
C ALA A 294 23.44 -9.41 -34.90
N SER A 295 22.31 -10.12 -34.96
CA SER A 295 21.00 -9.57 -35.29
C SER A 295 20.24 -9.24 -34.01
N ILE A 296 19.61 -8.07 -33.92
CA ILE A 296 18.81 -7.65 -32.75
C ILE A 296 17.33 -7.75 -33.11
N ARG A 297 16.52 -8.36 -32.25
CA ARG A 297 15.05 -8.28 -32.32
C ARG A 297 14.49 -7.55 -31.12
N TYR A 298 13.39 -6.83 -31.34
CA TYR A 298 12.72 -6.06 -30.30
C TYR A 298 11.20 -6.11 -30.38
N THR A 299 10.56 -5.80 -29.26
CA THR A 299 9.11 -5.64 -29.11
C THR A 299 8.83 -4.31 -28.40
N LEU A 300 7.65 -3.74 -28.62
CA LEU A 300 7.21 -2.46 -28.04
C LEU A 300 6.06 -2.62 -27.03
N ASP A 301 5.44 -3.80 -27.02
CA ASP A 301 4.29 -4.17 -26.19
C ASP A 301 4.70 -4.85 -24.87
N GLY A 302 6.01 -5.01 -24.63
CA GLY A 302 6.54 -5.68 -23.45
C GLY A 302 6.55 -7.21 -23.50
N SER A 303 6.20 -7.84 -24.63
CA SER A 303 6.41 -9.28 -24.84
C SER A 303 7.91 -9.61 -24.99
N THR A 304 8.34 -10.84 -24.67
CA THR A 304 9.76 -11.22 -24.80
C THR A 304 10.08 -11.56 -26.26
N PRO A 305 11.02 -10.85 -26.93
CA PRO A 305 11.46 -11.21 -28.27
C PRO A 305 12.23 -12.55 -28.27
N SER A 306 12.13 -13.29 -29.37
CA SER A 306 12.87 -14.54 -29.62
C SER A 306 13.46 -14.51 -31.04
N ALA A 307 14.19 -15.55 -31.46
CA ALA A 307 14.73 -15.62 -32.81
C ALA A 307 13.65 -15.53 -33.92
N THR A 308 12.39 -15.85 -33.58
CA THR A 308 11.23 -15.84 -34.49
C THR A 308 10.15 -14.83 -34.08
N VAL A 309 10.15 -14.31 -32.85
CA VAL A 309 9.16 -13.38 -32.30
C VAL A 309 9.75 -11.99 -32.12
N GLY A 310 9.06 -10.96 -32.62
CA GLY A 310 9.48 -9.56 -32.54
C GLY A 310 10.03 -8.99 -33.84
N THR A 311 10.24 -7.68 -33.87
CA THR A 311 10.68 -6.93 -35.05
C THR A 311 12.20 -6.96 -35.16
N LEU A 312 12.74 -7.30 -36.34
CA LEU A 312 14.18 -7.22 -36.60
C LEU A 312 14.61 -5.75 -36.65
N TYR A 313 15.64 -5.39 -35.88
CA TYR A 313 16.19 -4.04 -35.89
C TYR A 313 17.11 -3.83 -37.11
N THR A 314 16.68 -2.98 -38.02
CA THR A 314 17.44 -2.62 -39.24
C THR A 314 17.83 -1.14 -39.30
N ALA A 315 17.15 -0.28 -38.55
CA ALA A 315 17.39 1.16 -38.46
C ALA A 315 16.77 1.71 -37.15
N PRO A 316 17.22 2.90 -36.70
CA PRO A 316 16.54 3.63 -35.62
C PRO A 316 15.04 3.77 -35.88
N PHE A 317 14.23 3.67 -34.83
CA PHE A 317 12.77 3.80 -34.92
C PHE A 317 12.25 4.87 -33.97
N ALA A 318 11.14 5.51 -34.35
CA ALA A 318 10.55 6.60 -33.59
C ALA A 318 9.36 6.11 -32.75
N LEU A 319 9.35 6.43 -31.47
CA LEU A 319 8.21 6.24 -30.57
C LEU A 319 7.35 7.50 -30.58
N THR A 320 6.08 7.36 -30.94
CA THR A 320 5.07 8.43 -30.88
C THR A 320 4.04 8.21 -29.78
N SER A 321 4.18 7.12 -29.02
CA SER A 321 3.37 6.75 -27.87
C SER A 321 4.23 5.99 -26.85
N SER A 322 3.79 5.96 -25.60
CA SER A 322 4.44 5.18 -24.53
C SER A 322 4.59 3.71 -24.92
N ALA A 323 5.74 3.12 -24.62
CA ALA A 323 6.09 1.75 -25.01
C ALA A 323 7.09 1.11 -24.02
N VAL A 324 7.04 -0.22 -23.92
CA VAL A 324 8.07 -1.01 -23.24
C VAL A 324 8.91 -1.68 -24.31
N VAL A 325 10.11 -1.14 -24.53
CA VAL A 325 11.06 -1.68 -25.50
C VAL A 325 11.80 -2.82 -24.84
N LYS A 326 11.62 -4.05 -25.35
CA LYS A 326 12.43 -5.21 -24.98
C LYS A 326 13.27 -5.63 -26.17
N ALA A 327 14.56 -5.91 -25.97
CA ALA A 327 15.48 -6.26 -27.06
C ALA A 327 16.44 -7.39 -26.68
N ILE A 328 16.72 -8.28 -27.63
CA ILE A 328 17.65 -9.41 -27.50
C ILE A 328 18.45 -9.56 -28.81
N ALA A 329 19.70 -10.03 -28.73
CA ALA A 329 20.59 -10.23 -29.88
C ALA A 329 20.95 -11.70 -30.10
N PHE A 330 21.03 -12.09 -31.37
CA PHE A 330 21.29 -13.45 -31.85
C PHE A 330 22.46 -13.48 -32.82
N LYS A 331 23.29 -14.52 -32.75
CA LYS A 331 24.34 -14.77 -33.74
C LYS A 331 24.65 -16.25 -33.85
N ASP A 332 24.67 -16.77 -35.07
CA ASP A 332 25.00 -18.17 -35.32
C ASP A 332 26.35 -18.56 -34.71
N GLY A 333 26.38 -19.70 -34.03
CA GLY A 333 27.57 -20.20 -33.33
C GLY A 333 27.89 -19.49 -32.01
N MET A 334 27.00 -18.62 -31.53
CA MET A 334 27.04 -18.00 -30.20
C MET A 334 25.72 -18.25 -29.46
N TYR A 335 25.75 -18.19 -28.13
CA TYR A 335 24.51 -18.15 -27.34
C TYR A 335 23.86 -16.77 -27.40
N ASP A 336 22.53 -16.74 -27.34
CA ASP A 336 21.73 -15.52 -27.32
C ASP A 336 22.11 -14.59 -26.17
N SER A 337 21.93 -13.29 -26.39
CA SER A 337 22.21 -12.31 -25.34
C SER A 337 21.18 -12.37 -24.21
N PRO A 338 21.51 -11.83 -23.02
CA PRO A 338 20.50 -11.43 -22.05
C PRO A 338 19.49 -10.42 -22.63
N LEU A 339 18.30 -10.34 -22.01
CA LEU A 339 17.24 -9.41 -22.40
C LEU A 339 17.53 -7.98 -21.90
N SER A 340 17.41 -7.00 -22.79
CA SER A 340 17.43 -5.57 -22.47
C SER A 340 16.01 -5.02 -22.38
N THR A 341 15.72 -4.14 -21.42
CA THR A 341 14.38 -3.54 -21.24
C THR A 341 14.48 -2.04 -20.94
N ALA A 342 13.77 -1.22 -21.71
CA ALA A 342 13.62 0.22 -21.50
C ALA A 342 12.13 0.61 -21.50
N LYS A 343 11.75 1.53 -20.62
CA LYS A 343 10.37 2.03 -20.52
C LYS A 343 10.32 3.49 -20.95
N PHE A 344 9.48 3.79 -21.93
CA PHE A 344 9.29 5.14 -22.44
C PHE A 344 7.87 5.63 -22.13
N HIS A 345 7.79 6.87 -21.65
CA HIS A 345 6.55 7.60 -21.44
C HIS A 345 6.49 8.77 -22.41
N VAL A 346 5.55 8.74 -23.36
CA VAL A 346 5.40 9.79 -24.38
C VAL A 346 4.07 10.49 -24.18
N SER A 347 4.11 11.81 -23.97
CA SER A 347 2.92 12.65 -23.79
C SER A 347 2.62 13.49 -25.02
N LYS A 348 1.33 13.74 -25.27
CA LYS A 348 0.85 14.73 -26.25
C LYS A 348 0.66 16.07 -25.58
N HIS A 349 1.23 17.12 -26.18
CA HIS A 349 1.17 18.48 -25.70
C HIS A 349 0.22 19.29 -26.57
N TRP A 350 -0.65 20.07 -25.93
CA TRP A 350 -1.48 21.05 -26.62
C TRP A 350 -0.60 22.17 -27.17
N THR A 351 -0.76 22.49 -28.46
CA THR A 351 -0.03 23.58 -29.12
C THR A 351 -0.94 24.74 -29.50
N GLY A 352 -2.22 24.47 -29.79
CA GLY A 352 -3.19 25.46 -30.28
C GLY A 352 -2.82 26.09 -31.63
N LEU A 353 -1.94 25.44 -32.41
CA LEU A 353 -1.43 25.98 -33.68
C LEU A 353 -2.28 25.60 -34.90
N GLY A 354 -3.26 24.72 -34.74
CA GLY A 354 -4.16 24.31 -35.82
C GLY A 354 -5.16 25.41 -36.20
N ALA A 355 -6.02 25.09 -37.16
CA ALA A 355 -6.96 26.07 -37.73
C ALA A 355 -8.16 26.38 -36.82
N ASP A 356 -8.33 25.63 -35.74
CA ASP A 356 -9.44 25.68 -34.78
C ASP A 356 -8.95 25.27 -33.38
N ASN A 357 -9.84 25.25 -32.40
CA ASN A 357 -9.52 24.87 -31.02
C ASN A 357 -9.97 23.43 -30.70
N LEU A 358 -10.24 22.57 -31.68
CA LEU A 358 -10.83 21.25 -31.45
C LEU A 358 -9.75 20.22 -31.05
N TRP A 359 -10.06 19.36 -30.09
CA TRP A 359 -9.18 18.26 -29.69
C TRP A 359 -9.05 17.19 -30.78
N SER A 360 -10.06 17.02 -31.65
CA SER A 360 -10.00 16.12 -32.81
C SER A 360 -8.97 16.54 -33.87
N THR A 361 -8.60 17.82 -33.92
CA THR A 361 -7.71 18.38 -34.94
C THR A 361 -6.27 18.03 -34.63
N ALA A 362 -5.65 17.17 -35.44
CA ALA A 362 -4.31 16.63 -35.20
C ALA A 362 -3.22 17.72 -35.07
N ASP A 363 -3.35 18.82 -35.82
CA ASP A 363 -2.37 19.92 -35.84
C ASP A 363 -2.41 20.79 -34.57
N ASN A 364 -3.43 20.65 -33.72
CA ASN A 364 -3.48 21.27 -32.39
C ASN A 364 -2.61 20.54 -31.35
N TRP A 365 -2.00 19.41 -31.73
CA TRP A 365 -1.14 18.61 -30.89
C TRP A 365 0.27 18.54 -31.48
N ASN A 366 1.28 18.48 -30.60
CA ASN A 366 2.68 18.29 -31.00
C ASN A 366 2.95 16.96 -31.74
N LEU A 367 2.10 15.95 -31.52
CA LEU A 367 2.17 14.62 -32.12
C LEU A 367 0.88 14.36 -32.89
N SER A 368 1.02 13.92 -34.14
CA SER A 368 -0.11 13.68 -35.04
C SER A 368 -1.07 12.58 -34.54
N GLY A 369 -2.31 12.63 -35.03
CA GLY A 369 -3.37 11.68 -34.71
C GLY A 369 -4.21 12.06 -33.48
N SER A 370 -5.31 11.34 -33.27
CA SER A 370 -6.25 11.59 -32.16
C SER A 370 -5.56 11.58 -30.78
N PRO A 371 -5.96 12.45 -29.84
CA PRO A 371 -5.51 12.40 -28.44
C PRO A 371 -6.16 11.27 -27.61
N THR A 372 -7.09 10.49 -28.17
CA THR A 372 -7.70 9.34 -27.47
C THR A 372 -6.64 8.35 -26.98
N GLY A 373 -6.74 7.95 -25.70
CA GLY A 373 -5.81 7.03 -25.05
C GLY A 373 -4.42 7.61 -24.74
N ALA A 374 -4.15 8.87 -25.07
CA ALA A 374 -2.86 9.50 -24.80
C ALA A 374 -2.78 10.12 -23.41
N ASP A 375 -1.55 10.37 -22.94
CA ASP A 375 -1.25 11.25 -21.81
C ASP A 375 -1.20 12.69 -22.32
N LEU A 376 -2.10 13.56 -21.86
CA LEU A 376 -2.24 14.92 -22.34
C LEU A 376 -1.59 15.94 -21.40
N VAL A 377 -0.88 16.90 -21.98
CA VAL A 377 -0.21 17.98 -21.25
C VAL A 377 -0.58 19.33 -21.85
N PHE A 378 -1.08 20.21 -21.00
CA PHE A 378 -1.31 21.63 -21.28
C PHE A 378 -0.24 22.44 -20.54
N ASP A 379 0.78 22.87 -21.28
CA ASP A 379 1.87 23.67 -20.75
C ASP A 379 1.63 25.18 -21.02
N ASN A 380 2.70 25.94 -21.26
CA ASN A 380 2.61 27.38 -21.48
C ASN A 380 2.12 27.81 -22.86
N ALA A 381 1.93 26.87 -23.79
CA ALA A 381 1.36 27.14 -25.11
C ALA A 381 -0.10 27.62 -25.05
N ASP A 382 -0.47 28.53 -25.95
CA ASP A 382 -1.86 28.93 -26.23
C ASP A 382 -2.70 29.42 -25.03
N ARG A 383 -2.09 29.97 -23.98
CA ARG A 383 -2.85 30.44 -22.80
C ARG A 383 -3.61 31.74 -23.07
N THR A 384 -4.79 31.86 -22.49
CA THR A 384 -5.72 32.98 -22.75
C THR A 384 -6.21 33.64 -21.46
N ALA A 385 -7.09 34.64 -21.58
CA ALA A 385 -7.84 35.14 -20.43
C ALA A 385 -8.92 34.12 -20.00
N ILE A 386 -9.31 34.12 -18.72
CA ILE A 386 -10.31 33.18 -18.16
C ILE A 386 -11.64 33.09 -18.95
N SER A 387 -12.02 34.17 -19.64
CA SER A 387 -13.26 34.26 -20.42
C SER A 387 -13.14 33.75 -21.86
N VAL A 388 -11.97 33.27 -22.27
CA VAL A 388 -11.69 32.86 -23.66
C VAL A 388 -11.34 31.38 -23.69
N VAL A 389 -12.21 30.58 -24.32
CA VAL A 389 -11.97 29.16 -24.57
C VAL A 389 -10.82 29.00 -25.58
N ASN A 390 -9.85 28.17 -25.24
CA ASN A 390 -8.67 27.91 -26.08
C ASN A 390 -8.51 26.45 -26.47
N SER A 391 -9.28 25.54 -25.87
CA SER A 391 -9.38 24.16 -26.36
C SER A 391 -10.80 23.62 -26.16
N ILE A 392 -11.26 22.76 -27.06
CA ILE A 392 -12.63 22.27 -27.13
C ILE A 392 -12.61 20.74 -27.28
N VAL A 393 -13.25 20.04 -26.34
CA VAL A 393 -13.56 18.61 -26.43
C VAL A 393 -14.79 18.45 -27.32
N ASP A 394 -14.56 18.23 -28.60
CA ASP A 394 -15.59 18.27 -29.65
C ASP A 394 -16.33 16.93 -29.84
N ALA A 395 -15.82 15.85 -29.26
CA ALA A 395 -16.40 14.51 -29.23
C ALA A 395 -16.20 13.85 -27.87
N ASP A 396 -17.04 12.86 -27.53
CA ASP A 396 -16.81 11.99 -26.37
C ASP A 396 -15.44 11.34 -26.48
N MET A 397 -14.63 11.49 -25.44
CA MET A 397 -13.22 11.13 -25.52
C MET A 397 -12.73 10.50 -24.22
N THR A 398 -11.90 9.47 -24.37
CA THR A 398 -11.18 8.84 -23.25
C THR A 398 -9.69 9.05 -23.42
N VAL A 399 -9.02 9.56 -22.39
CA VAL A 399 -7.58 9.81 -22.34
C VAL A 399 -6.95 9.07 -21.16
N SER A 400 -5.64 8.85 -21.22
CA SER A 400 -4.92 8.13 -20.15
C SER A 400 -4.66 9.03 -18.95
N SER A 401 -4.20 10.26 -19.20
CA SER A 401 -4.02 11.27 -18.15
C SER A 401 -4.20 12.67 -18.71
N LEU A 402 -4.46 13.62 -17.81
CA LEU A 402 -4.63 15.04 -18.13
C LEU A 402 -3.83 15.91 -17.16
N SER A 403 -2.82 16.58 -17.68
CA SER A 403 -1.90 17.42 -16.91
C SER A 403 -1.93 18.87 -17.37
N TYR A 404 -2.17 19.80 -16.44
CA TYR A 404 -2.03 21.24 -16.65
C TYR A 404 -0.80 21.71 -15.88
N THR A 405 0.26 22.05 -16.60
CA THR A 405 1.56 22.49 -16.03
C THR A 405 1.90 23.93 -16.39
N ASN A 406 0.95 24.65 -17.02
CA ASN A 406 1.06 26.06 -17.32
C ASN A 406 1.43 26.88 -16.07
N SER A 407 2.19 27.95 -16.30
CA SER A 407 2.64 28.83 -15.23
C SER A 407 2.62 30.30 -15.64
N SER A 408 2.00 31.12 -14.80
CA SER A 408 2.19 32.58 -14.83
C SER A 408 3.21 32.96 -13.76
N LYS A 409 4.33 33.55 -14.18
CA LYS A 409 5.35 34.13 -13.28
C LYS A 409 4.97 35.57 -12.93
N PHE A 410 4.95 35.91 -11.65
CA PHE A 410 4.82 37.30 -11.17
C PHE A 410 6.21 38.00 -11.20
N PRO A 411 6.32 39.34 -11.35
CA PRO A 411 5.30 40.39 -11.34
C PRO A 411 4.62 40.55 -12.70
N LEU A 412 3.33 40.21 -12.74
CA LEU A 412 2.45 40.72 -13.79
C LEU A 412 2.30 42.23 -13.53
N PRO A 413 2.30 43.10 -14.57
CA PRO A 413 1.80 44.46 -14.37
C PRO A 413 0.39 44.36 -13.75
N ALA A 414 0.10 45.25 -12.81
CA ALA A 414 -1.13 45.37 -12.00
C ALA A 414 -2.44 44.74 -12.56
N PRO A 415 -3.34 44.31 -11.66
CA PRO A 415 -4.04 43.03 -11.67
C PRO A 415 -5.18 42.99 -12.67
N THR A 416 -5.04 42.36 -13.84
CA THR A 416 -6.24 42.12 -14.67
C THR A 416 -6.27 40.82 -15.48
N THR A 417 -5.16 40.13 -15.75
CA THR A 417 -5.24 38.86 -16.50
C THR A 417 -4.19 37.86 -16.06
N ALA A 418 -4.59 36.96 -15.15
CA ALA A 418 -3.97 35.65 -15.07
C ALA A 418 -4.25 34.90 -16.40
N TYR A 419 -3.26 34.15 -16.89
CA TYR A 419 -3.38 33.37 -18.12
C TYR A 419 -3.83 31.94 -17.81
N TYR A 420 -4.99 31.55 -18.34
CA TYR A 420 -5.67 30.28 -18.11
C TYR A 420 -5.47 29.32 -19.29
N GLN A 421 -5.56 28.03 -18.99
CA GLN A 421 -6.00 27.03 -19.94
C GLN A 421 -7.50 26.83 -19.73
N VAL A 422 -8.33 27.13 -20.74
CA VAL A 422 -9.79 27.11 -20.66
C VAL A 422 -10.33 26.08 -21.66
N THR A 423 -10.64 24.91 -21.15
CA THR A 423 -11.16 23.78 -21.92
C THR A 423 -12.68 23.78 -21.90
N GLU A 424 -13.31 23.86 -23.08
CA GLU A 424 -14.75 23.66 -23.21
C GLU A 424 -15.05 22.17 -23.42
N ILE A 425 -15.93 21.61 -22.58
CA ILE A 425 -16.56 20.32 -22.79
C ILE A 425 -18.01 20.62 -23.15
N GLY A 426 -18.40 20.35 -24.40
CA GLY A 426 -19.76 20.61 -24.88
C GLY A 426 -20.81 19.96 -23.98
N SER A 427 -21.99 20.57 -23.88
CA SER A 427 -23.03 20.15 -22.92
C SER A 427 -23.50 18.69 -23.09
N ASP A 428 -23.35 18.13 -24.28
CA ASP A 428 -23.67 16.76 -24.65
C ASP A 428 -22.43 15.84 -24.70
N ARG A 429 -21.29 16.32 -24.20
CA ARG A 429 -19.99 15.63 -24.29
C ARG A 429 -19.49 15.17 -22.93
N THR A 430 -18.75 14.07 -22.95
CA THR A 430 -18.04 13.51 -21.82
C THR A 430 -16.55 13.38 -22.12
N LEU A 431 -15.73 13.96 -21.26
CA LEU A 431 -14.29 13.68 -21.19
C LEU A 431 -14.03 12.66 -20.08
N SER A 432 -13.52 11.49 -20.46
CA SER A 432 -13.12 10.43 -19.54
C SER A 432 -11.60 10.34 -19.38
N VAL A 433 -11.12 10.16 -18.15
CA VAL A 433 -9.70 9.98 -17.83
C VAL A 433 -9.54 8.68 -17.04
N ASN A 434 -8.92 7.66 -17.62
CA ASN A 434 -8.89 6.31 -17.01
C ASN A 434 -7.62 6.00 -16.20
N GLY A 435 -6.63 6.89 -16.21
CA GLY A 435 -5.34 6.63 -15.58
C GLY A 435 -4.54 5.53 -16.28
N SER A 436 -3.30 5.37 -15.86
CA SER A 436 -2.44 4.25 -16.25
C SER A 436 -1.43 3.99 -15.13
N SER A 437 -0.61 2.94 -15.22
CA SER A 437 0.47 2.70 -14.24
C SER A 437 1.51 3.85 -14.23
N THR A 438 1.54 4.69 -15.26
CA THR A 438 2.45 5.80 -15.47
C THR A 438 1.86 6.77 -16.52
N PRO A 439 1.58 8.05 -16.19
CA PRO A 439 2.07 8.80 -15.04
C PRO A 439 1.36 8.47 -13.72
N ARG A 440 1.98 8.84 -12.60
CA ARG A 440 1.43 8.67 -11.23
C ARG A 440 0.05 9.32 -11.04
N TYR A 441 -0.27 10.33 -11.85
CA TYR A 441 -1.48 11.14 -11.73
C TYR A 441 -2.37 10.93 -12.94
N ALA A 442 -3.63 10.57 -12.72
CA ALA A 442 -4.62 10.60 -13.79
C ALA A 442 -4.98 12.05 -14.14
N MET A 443 -5.09 12.89 -13.11
CA MET A 443 -5.23 14.33 -13.30
C MET A 443 -4.20 15.07 -12.45
N LEU A 444 -3.45 15.95 -13.09
CA LEU A 444 -2.47 16.82 -12.46
C LEU A 444 -2.76 18.27 -12.84
N VAL A 445 -2.90 19.15 -11.86
CA VAL A 445 -2.84 20.60 -12.07
C VAL A 445 -1.74 21.15 -11.18
N GLY A 446 -0.71 21.69 -11.83
CA GLY A 446 0.50 22.17 -11.19
C GLY A 446 1.69 21.24 -11.37
N GLY A 447 2.75 21.50 -10.61
CA GLY A 447 4.03 20.81 -10.72
C GLY A 447 5.06 21.29 -9.70
N TRP A 448 6.32 20.93 -9.91
CA TRP A 448 7.44 21.44 -9.11
C TRP A 448 7.98 22.73 -9.72
N HIS A 449 8.20 23.75 -8.88
CA HIS A 449 8.76 25.04 -9.27
C HIS A 449 9.94 25.42 -8.36
N SER A 450 11.01 25.97 -8.95
CA SER A 450 12.24 26.35 -8.24
C SER A 450 12.30 27.83 -7.82
N ASP A 451 11.39 28.68 -8.30
CA ASP A 451 11.37 30.13 -8.11
C ASP A 451 10.06 30.65 -7.50
N THR A 452 9.94 31.97 -7.37
CA THR A 452 9.22 32.61 -6.26
C THR A 452 7.71 32.77 -6.40
N GLU A 453 7.15 32.75 -7.60
CA GLU A 453 5.78 33.24 -7.80
C GLU A 453 5.09 32.56 -9.00
N HIS A 454 4.89 31.25 -8.90
CA HIS A 454 4.18 30.46 -9.93
C HIS A 454 2.72 30.23 -9.58
N THR A 455 1.85 30.54 -10.53
CA THR A 455 0.45 30.12 -10.48
C THR A 455 0.07 29.34 -11.73
N THR A 456 -0.57 28.19 -11.51
CA THR A 456 -1.15 27.35 -12.56
C THR A 456 -2.66 27.53 -12.58
N TYR A 457 -3.24 27.75 -13.75
CA TYR A 457 -4.67 28.00 -13.91
C TYR A 457 -5.26 27.08 -14.97
N ALA A 458 -6.18 26.23 -14.55
CA ALA A 458 -6.97 25.37 -15.42
C ALA A 458 -8.46 25.63 -15.15
N LYS A 459 -9.24 25.77 -16.21
CA LYS A 459 -10.69 25.92 -16.15
C LYS A 459 -11.35 24.99 -17.14
N MET A 460 -12.47 24.39 -16.73
CA MET A 460 -13.35 23.64 -17.62
C MET A 460 -14.75 24.24 -17.62
N THR A 461 -15.34 24.36 -18.81
CA THR A 461 -16.64 25.01 -19.06
C THR A 461 -17.45 24.25 -20.11
N GLY A 462 -18.60 24.78 -20.52
CA GLY A 462 -19.43 24.26 -21.62
C GLY A 462 -20.60 23.39 -21.18
N GLY A 463 -20.74 23.11 -19.88
CA GLY A 463 -21.84 22.32 -19.33
C GLY A 463 -21.74 20.82 -19.58
N GLY A 464 -20.63 20.32 -20.12
CA GLY A 464 -20.38 18.89 -20.30
C GLY A 464 -19.96 18.17 -19.01
N SER A 465 -19.51 16.91 -19.18
CA SER A 465 -19.12 16.02 -18.08
C SER A 465 -17.62 15.71 -18.06
N LEU A 466 -16.99 15.79 -16.88
CA LEU A 466 -15.65 15.25 -16.64
C LEU A 466 -15.75 14.01 -15.73
N VAL A 467 -15.21 12.88 -16.20
CA VAL A 467 -15.21 11.61 -15.46
C VAL A 467 -13.78 11.07 -15.35
N VAL A 468 -13.24 11.01 -14.14
CA VAL A 468 -11.93 10.41 -13.85
C VAL A 468 -12.15 9.04 -13.21
N ASN A 469 -11.82 7.95 -13.91
CA ASN A 469 -11.95 6.57 -13.44
C ASN A 469 -10.56 5.92 -13.38
N ALA A 470 -9.75 6.28 -12.39
CA ALA A 470 -8.34 5.91 -12.34
C ALA A 470 -7.98 5.25 -11.00
N THR A 471 -8.21 3.95 -10.88
CA THR A 471 -8.01 3.21 -9.63
C THR A 471 -6.55 3.00 -9.23
N ALA A 472 -5.60 3.32 -10.11
CA ALA A 472 -4.16 3.18 -9.88
C ALA A 472 -3.39 4.52 -9.86
N SER A 473 -4.06 5.65 -10.14
CA SER A 473 -3.40 6.96 -10.30
C SER A 473 -4.13 8.03 -9.50
N ASP A 474 -3.38 8.90 -8.83
CA ASP A 474 -3.96 9.94 -7.96
C ASP A 474 -4.59 11.09 -8.77
N PHE A 475 -5.49 11.84 -8.14
CA PHE A 475 -5.94 13.15 -8.59
C PHE A 475 -5.22 14.22 -7.76
N ARG A 476 -4.49 15.14 -8.41
CA ARG A 476 -3.67 16.13 -7.69
C ARG A 476 -3.76 17.52 -8.28
N VAL A 477 -4.15 18.47 -7.44
CA VAL A 477 -4.09 19.90 -7.72
C VAL A 477 -3.12 20.50 -6.70
N SER A 478 -1.86 20.66 -7.08
CA SER A 478 -0.84 21.23 -6.21
C SER A 478 0.38 21.73 -6.99
N ASN A 479 0.73 23.00 -6.77
CA ASN A 479 2.07 23.48 -7.07
C ASN A 479 2.97 23.32 -5.86
N THR A 480 4.15 22.72 -6.05
CA THR A 480 5.14 22.50 -5.00
C THR A 480 6.42 23.27 -5.27
N SER A 481 7.13 23.65 -4.22
CA SER A 481 8.43 24.31 -4.36
C SER A 481 9.37 24.06 -3.18
N GLY A 482 10.66 24.30 -3.42
CA GLY A 482 11.69 24.28 -2.38
C GLY A 482 11.64 25.50 -1.47
N ASP A 483 11.32 26.68 -2.02
CA ASP A 483 11.58 27.97 -1.36
C ASP A 483 10.37 28.91 -1.23
N ASN A 484 9.25 28.65 -1.89
CA ASN A 484 8.14 29.62 -1.99
C ASN A 484 6.76 28.99 -1.83
N THR A 485 5.70 29.73 -2.16
CA THR A 485 4.32 29.28 -1.98
C THR A 485 3.51 29.42 -3.27
N PRO A 486 3.83 28.64 -4.30
CA PRO A 486 3.12 28.69 -5.57
C PRO A 486 1.68 28.18 -5.37
N SER A 487 0.75 28.66 -6.19
CA SER A 487 -0.67 28.30 -6.12
C SER A 487 -1.13 27.62 -7.40
N CYS A 488 -2.17 26.80 -7.34
CA CYS A 488 -2.80 26.30 -8.54
C CYS A 488 -4.32 26.27 -8.38
N TYR A 489 -5.03 26.53 -9.46
CA TYR A 489 -6.48 26.66 -9.50
C TYR A 489 -7.02 25.72 -10.57
N LEU A 490 -7.95 24.87 -10.16
CA LEU A 490 -8.79 24.07 -11.04
C LEU A 490 -10.24 24.50 -10.85
N ASP A 491 -10.77 25.21 -11.84
CA ASP A 491 -12.16 25.65 -11.86
C ASP A 491 -13.00 24.73 -12.74
N LEU A 492 -13.84 23.90 -12.13
CA LEU A 492 -14.79 23.03 -12.81
C LEU A 492 -16.23 23.56 -12.75
N SER A 493 -16.43 24.78 -12.24
CA SER A 493 -17.77 25.32 -11.95
C SER A 493 -18.68 25.36 -13.18
N GLY A 494 -18.12 25.51 -14.38
CA GLY A 494 -18.85 25.54 -15.65
C GLY A 494 -19.23 24.17 -16.23
N LEU A 495 -19.01 23.08 -15.51
CA LEU A 495 -19.46 21.73 -15.91
C LEU A 495 -20.84 21.40 -15.34
N SER A 496 -21.53 20.43 -15.94
CA SER A 496 -22.77 19.86 -15.39
C SER A 496 -22.51 18.70 -14.44
N LEU A 497 -21.41 17.98 -14.65
CA LEU A 497 -21.05 16.80 -13.87
C LEU A 497 -19.53 16.71 -13.72
N PHE A 498 -19.10 16.43 -12.50
CA PHE A 498 -17.76 15.98 -12.20
C PHE A 498 -17.79 14.68 -11.40
N LYS A 499 -17.08 13.66 -11.86
CA LYS A 499 -16.87 12.41 -11.14
C LYS A 499 -15.39 12.07 -11.07
N ALA A 500 -14.92 11.65 -9.91
CA ALA A 500 -13.59 11.07 -9.72
C ALA A 500 -13.66 9.81 -8.86
N ASP A 501 -13.15 8.69 -9.36
CA ASP A 501 -12.83 7.48 -8.62
C ASP A 501 -11.32 7.23 -8.72
N VAL A 502 -10.61 7.52 -7.63
CA VAL A 502 -9.14 7.55 -7.56
C VAL A 502 -8.64 7.06 -6.21
N PRO A 503 -7.41 6.54 -6.06
CA PRO A 503 -6.86 6.22 -4.74
C PRO A 503 -6.84 7.41 -3.80
N ASN A 504 -6.35 8.56 -4.28
CA ASN A 504 -6.23 9.76 -3.48
C ASN A 504 -6.63 11.00 -4.28
N PHE A 505 -7.38 11.89 -3.62
CA PHE A 505 -7.77 13.19 -4.14
C PHE A 505 -7.10 14.30 -3.33
N TRP A 506 -6.21 15.06 -3.95
CA TRP A 506 -5.39 16.06 -3.27
C TRP A 506 -5.62 17.47 -3.80
N ALA A 507 -5.99 18.39 -2.89
CA ALA A 507 -5.93 19.83 -3.09
C ALA A 507 -4.84 20.43 -2.18
N GLY A 508 -3.69 20.78 -2.75
CA GLY A 508 -2.57 21.37 -2.00
C GLY A 508 -1.70 20.36 -1.23
N TYR A 509 -1.29 19.27 -1.90
CA TYR A 509 -0.39 18.25 -1.34
C TYR A 509 1.09 18.44 -1.73
N GLY A 510 2.02 18.20 -0.80
CA GLY A 510 3.47 18.17 -1.04
C GLY A 510 4.23 19.41 -0.56
N SER A 511 5.50 19.58 -0.99
CA SER A 511 6.38 20.64 -0.46
C SER A 511 5.82 22.05 -0.72
N ARG A 512 5.36 22.73 0.33
CA ARG A 512 4.72 24.06 0.30
C ARG A 512 3.56 24.12 -0.71
N GLY A 513 2.89 22.99 -0.87
CA GLY A 513 1.78 22.76 -1.80
C GLY A 513 0.61 23.71 -1.55
N ARG A 514 0.11 24.37 -2.61
CA ARG A 514 -1.22 24.99 -2.56
C ARG A 514 -2.05 24.63 -3.78
N GLY A 515 -3.31 24.29 -3.53
CA GLY A 515 -4.27 23.95 -4.57
C GLY A 515 -5.68 24.40 -4.21
N HIS A 516 -6.38 24.90 -5.22
CA HIS A 516 -7.76 25.34 -5.14
C HIS A 516 -8.56 24.56 -6.17
N VAL A 517 -9.62 23.87 -5.73
CA VAL A 517 -10.52 23.12 -6.59
C VAL A 517 -11.94 23.62 -6.40
N TYR A 518 -12.58 24.05 -7.49
CA TYR A 518 -13.99 24.46 -7.49
C TYR A 518 -14.78 23.41 -8.27
N LEU A 519 -15.68 22.71 -7.60
CA LEU A 519 -16.51 21.67 -8.22
C LEU A 519 -17.62 22.26 -9.09
N ALA A 520 -18.26 21.42 -9.91
CA ALA A 520 -19.31 21.82 -10.84
C ALA A 520 -20.49 22.47 -10.11
N THR A 521 -20.95 23.62 -10.60
CA THR A 521 -22.08 24.37 -10.02
C THR A 521 -23.27 24.48 -10.96
N THR A 522 -23.13 24.05 -12.21
CA THR A 522 -24.21 24.06 -13.21
C THR A 522 -24.82 22.66 -13.38
N GLY A 523 -26.00 22.59 -13.98
CA GLY A 523 -26.66 21.31 -14.31
C GLY A 523 -27.39 20.64 -13.14
N ASP A 524 -27.94 19.46 -13.43
CA ASP A 524 -28.63 18.57 -12.50
C ASP A 524 -27.74 17.42 -11.99
N GLY A 525 -26.51 17.31 -12.52
CA GLY A 525 -25.52 16.32 -12.14
C GLY A 525 -25.03 16.48 -10.71
N THR A 526 -24.76 15.36 -10.04
CA THR A 526 -24.17 15.33 -8.69
C THR A 526 -22.66 15.16 -8.79
N ASN A 527 -21.89 16.08 -8.25
CA ASN A 527 -20.44 15.93 -8.12
C ASN A 527 -20.14 14.69 -7.27
N SER A 528 -19.24 13.83 -7.70
CA SER A 528 -18.90 12.60 -6.98
C SER A 528 -17.39 12.44 -6.86
N ILE A 529 -16.89 12.30 -5.63
CA ILE A 529 -15.50 11.94 -5.36
C ILE A 529 -15.51 10.65 -4.54
N SER A 530 -14.89 9.60 -5.08
CA SER A 530 -14.66 8.31 -4.43
C SER A 530 -13.16 8.10 -4.29
N ALA A 531 -12.65 8.04 -3.06
CA ALA A 531 -11.22 7.88 -2.81
C ALA A 531 -10.91 7.15 -1.51
N ASN A 532 -9.70 6.61 -1.34
CA ASN A 532 -9.26 6.18 -0.01
C ASN A 532 -9.04 7.41 0.87
N TRP A 533 -8.42 8.45 0.29
CA TRP A 533 -8.11 9.70 0.97
C TRP A 533 -8.54 10.92 0.18
N ILE A 534 -9.22 11.85 0.82
CA ILE A 534 -9.42 13.22 0.33
C ILE A 534 -8.63 14.15 1.24
N GLY A 535 -7.63 14.84 0.69
CA GLY A 535 -6.75 15.73 1.46
C GLY A 535 -6.78 17.17 0.94
N VAL A 536 -6.97 18.13 1.84
CA VAL A 536 -7.06 19.56 1.53
C VAL A 536 -6.09 20.34 2.42
N GLY A 537 -5.04 20.91 1.82
CA GLY A 537 -4.04 21.70 2.54
C GLY A 537 -2.97 20.87 3.26
N ASP A 538 -2.71 19.66 2.77
CA ASP A 538 -1.76 18.70 3.34
C ASP A 538 -0.34 18.92 2.79
N SER A 539 0.21 20.11 3.07
CA SER A 539 1.49 20.60 2.55
C SER A 539 2.66 20.58 3.53
N ASN A 540 3.89 20.38 3.04
CA ASN A 540 5.09 20.30 3.87
C ASN A 540 6.02 21.50 3.61
N GLY A 541 6.31 22.38 4.57
CA GLY A 541 7.36 23.39 4.36
C GLY A 541 7.35 24.54 5.35
N SER A 542 8.42 25.33 5.36
CA SER A 542 8.85 26.22 6.45
C SER A 542 8.44 27.70 6.32
N SER A 543 7.57 28.09 5.37
CA SER A 543 7.22 29.50 5.15
C SER A 543 6.07 30.01 6.04
N GLU A 544 6.18 31.24 6.54
CA GLU A 544 5.24 31.89 7.47
C GLU A 544 3.94 32.41 6.80
N THR A 545 3.92 32.50 5.48
CA THR A 545 2.85 33.12 4.68
C THR A 545 2.06 32.09 3.88
N GLN A 546 1.84 30.87 4.37
CA GLN A 546 1.03 29.87 3.65
C GLN A 546 -0.46 30.24 3.62
N GLY A 547 -0.93 30.71 2.47
CA GLY A 547 -2.35 30.78 2.10
C GLY A 547 -2.98 29.38 2.05
N THR A 548 -4.30 29.37 2.22
CA THR A 548 -5.13 28.18 2.43
C THR A 548 -5.41 27.44 1.13
N SER A 549 -5.22 26.12 1.12
CA SER A 549 -5.72 25.27 0.03
C SER A 549 -7.21 25.03 0.18
N GLU A 550 -7.93 24.93 -0.93
CA GLU A 550 -9.40 24.90 -0.90
C GLU A 550 -9.97 23.77 -1.75
N LEU A 551 -10.99 23.10 -1.21
CA LEU A 551 -11.94 22.31 -1.99
C LEU A 551 -13.33 22.93 -1.81
N ARG A 552 -13.85 23.56 -2.87
CA ARG A 552 -15.15 24.23 -2.86
C ARG A 552 -16.21 23.40 -3.58
N LEU A 553 -17.18 22.92 -2.81
CA LEU A 553 -18.27 22.06 -3.25
C LEU A 553 -19.30 22.81 -4.10
N GLY A 554 -19.95 22.09 -5.00
CA GLY A 554 -21.02 22.60 -5.87
C GLY A 554 -22.41 22.48 -5.25
N ILE A 555 -23.46 22.44 -6.07
CA ILE A 555 -24.86 22.33 -5.60
C ILE A 555 -25.14 20.95 -5.00
N ALA A 556 -24.74 19.88 -5.67
CA ALA A 556 -24.93 18.51 -5.20
C ALA A 556 -23.59 17.79 -5.17
N ASN A 557 -23.26 17.17 -4.03
CA ASN A 557 -21.96 16.55 -3.83
C ASN A 557 -22.09 15.23 -3.07
N VAL A 558 -21.31 14.24 -3.49
CA VAL A 558 -21.12 12.95 -2.83
C VAL A 558 -19.63 12.76 -2.62
N LEU A 559 -19.21 12.64 -1.37
CA LEU A 559 -17.83 12.39 -0.97
C LEU A 559 -17.78 11.01 -0.29
N HIS A 560 -17.36 10.00 -1.02
CA HIS A 560 -17.13 8.65 -0.49
C HIS A 560 -15.64 8.47 -0.24
N ALA A 561 -15.20 8.60 1.01
CA ALA A 561 -13.80 8.41 1.35
C ALA A 561 -13.58 7.73 2.70
N ASP A 562 -12.61 6.82 2.77
CA ASP A 562 -12.25 6.17 4.03
C ASP A 562 -11.66 7.18 5.03
N ALA A 563 -10.95 8.19 4.51
CA ALA A 563 -10.44 9.30 5.29
C ALA A 563 -10.54 10.64 4.55
N ILE A 564 -10.93 11.68 5.28
CA ILE A 564 -10.94 13.08 4.84
C ILE A 564 -10.06 13.89 5.79
N GLY A 565 -9.01 14.50 5.23
CA GLY A 565 -8.08 15.38 5.91
C GLY A 565 -8.23 16.82 5.46
N VAL A 566 -8.40 17.75 6.40
CA VAL A 566 -8.39 19.20 6.13
C VAL A 566 -7.32 19.84 7.00
N ALA A 567 -6.20 20.22 6.39
CA ALA A 567 -4.95 20.54 7.07
C ALA A 567 -4.57 19.41 8.05
N ALA A 568 -4.50 18.19 7.54
CA ALA A 568 -4.29 16.97 8.32
C ALA A 568 -3.12 16.15 7.74
N THR A 569 -2.09 15.95 8.55
CA THR A 569 -0.83 15.32 8.13
C THR A 569 -0.99 13.87 7.60
N VAL A 570 -0.41 13.62 6.43
CA VAL A 570 0.07 12.30 5.95
C VAL A 570 1.54 12.11 6.40
N PRO A 571 2.07 10.92 6.74
CA PRO A 571 3.38 10.78 7.38
C PRO A 571 4.56 11.46 6.65
N GLY A 572 5.27 12.40 7.31
CA GLY A 572 6.51 13.03 6.81
C GLY A 572 6.64 14.53 7.14
N LYS A 573 7.85 14.98 7.53
CA LYS A 573 8.27 16.35 8.00
C LYS A 573 7.36 17.54 7.55
N MET A 574 6.70 18.24 8.49
CA MET A 574 5.85 19.42 8.18
C MET A 574 6.03 20.59 9.16
N ASN A 575 6.00 21.83 8.65
CA ASN A 575 6.13 23.05 9.48
C ASN A 575 4.93 24.04 9.39
N THR A 576 4.06 24.03 8.36
CA THR A 576 2.83 24.86 8.30
C THR A 576 1.78 24.18 7.42
N LEU A 577 0.50 24.18 7.83
CA LEU A 577 -0.64 23.54 7.13
C LEU A 577 -1.85 24.46 7.14
N SER A 578 -2.50 24.66 5.99
CA SER A 578 -3.78 25.39 5.92
C SER A 578 -4.70 24.85 4.84
N GLY A 579 -5.91 24.46 5.24
CA GLY A 579 -6.90 23.83 4.37
C GLY A 579 -8.33 24.26 4.71
N LYS A 580 -9.16 24.46 3.69
CA LYS A 580 -10.60 24.73 3.81
C LYS A 580 -11.42 23.86 2.87
N LEU A 581 -12.43 23.17 3.41
CA LEU A 581 -13.46 22.50 2.63
C LEU A 581 -14.79 23.17 2.94
N SER A 582 -15.44 23.73 1.91
CA SER A 582 -16.71 24.43 2.07
C SER A 582 -17.56 24.37 0.80
N PHE A 583 -18.80 24.82 0.85
CA PHE A 583 -19.55 25.12 -0.38
C PHE A 583 -19.00 26.37 -1.08
N GLN A 584 -19.28 26.49 -2.37
CA GLN A 584 -19.18 27.77 -3.07
C GLN A 584 -20.32 28.69 -2.63
N THR A 585 -20.05 30.00 -2.63
CA THR A 585 -21.02 31.04 -2.23
C THR A 585 -22.09 31.26 -3.30
N GLY A 586 -23.31 31.62 -2.90
CA GLY A 586 -24.39 32.00 -3.82
C GLY A 586 -25.10 30.84 -4.51
N LEU A 587 -24.88 29.61 -4.05
CA LEU A 587 -25.60 28.43 -4.52
C LEU A 587 -27.01 28.36 -3.91
N SER A 588 -27.97 27.83 -4.67
CA SER A 588 -29.32 27.59 -4.18
C SER A 588 -29.42 26.20 -3.56
N SER A 589 -29.60 26.13 -2.23
CA SER A 589 -29.77 24.88 -1.47
C SER A 589 -28.69 23.81 -1.74
N PRO A 590 -27.40 24.14 -1.60
CA PRO A 590 -26.34 23.17 -1.83
C PRO A 590 -26.35 22.08 -0.75
N ARG A 591 -25.90 20.87 -1.11
CA ARG A 591 -25.85 19.71 -0.21
C ARG A 591 -24.61 18.84 -0.42
N VAL A 592 -24.22 18.13 0.63
CA VAL A 592 -23.14 17.13 0.58
C VAL A 592 -23.51 15.86 1.34
N VAL A 593 -23.27 14.71 0.72
CA VAL A 593 -23.32 13.39 1.36
C VAL A 593 -21.90 12.90 1.62
N ILE A 594 -21.59 12.47 2.84
CA ILE A 594 -20.27 11.94 3.23
C ILE A 594 -20.40 10.53 3.79
N ARG A 595 -19.68 9.57 3.21
CA ARG A 595 -19.60 8.16 3.63
C ARG A 595 -18.17 7.63 3.46
N GLY A 596 -17.88 6.44 4.01
CA GLY A 596 -16.67 5.69 3.66
C GLY A 596 -16.61 5.35 2.16
N ARG A 597 -15.47 4.92 1.63
CA ARG A 597 -15.29 4.74 0.16
C ARG A 597 -16.31 3.77 -0.44
N SER A 598 -16.69 2.73 0.30
CA SER A 598 -17.71 1.76 -0.11
C SER A 598 -19.15 2.30 -0.17
N GLY A 599 -19.39 3.53 0.28
CA GLY A 599 -20.71 4.17 0.27
C GLY A 599 -21.70 3.54 1.27
N GLY A 600 -22.99 3.81 1.08
CA GLY A 600 -24.07 3.23 1.89
C GLY A 600 -23.94 3.57 3.38
N ASP A 601 -23.79 2.54 4.22
CA ASP A 601 -23.64 2.66 5.67
C ASP A 601 -22.19 2.84 6.14
N SER A 602 -21.23 2.79 5.21
CA SER A 602 -19.80 2.93 5.50
C SER A 602 -19.48 4.30 6.08
N ARG A 603 -18.61 4.33 7.10
CA ARG A 603 -18.25 5.54 7.85
C ARG A 603 -16.90 6.09 7.38
N ALA A 604 -16.83 7.38 7.11
CA ALA A 604 -15.57 8.08 6.83
C ALA A 604 -14.88 8.50 8.13
N ASN A 605 -13.54 8.48 8.17
CA ASN A 605 -12.80 9.15 9.23
C ASN A 605 -12.51 10.59 8.83
N LEU A 606 -12.71 11.54 9.75
CA LEU A 606 -12.53 12.96 9.50
C LEU A 606 -11.47 13.53 10.44
N THR A 607 -10.50 14.25 9.87
CA THR A 607 -9.45 14.92 10.63
C THR A 607 -9.29 16.37 10.14
N ILE A 608 -9.40 17.32 11.07
CA ILE A 608 -9.37 18.76 10.78
C ILE A 608 -8.32 19.42 11.66
N GLY A 609 -7.36 20.09 11.05
CA GLY A 609 -6.34 20.85 11.77
C GLY A 609 -5.49 19.97 12.69
N SER A 610 -4.98 18.85 12.15
CA SER A 610 -4.17 17.89 12.89
C SER A 610 -2.73 17.85 12.38
N HIS A 611 -1.80 17.85 13.34
CA HIS A 611 -0.43 17.44 13.11
C HIS A 611 -0.24 15.97 13.57
N GLY A 612 -0.40 15.05 12.63
CA GLY A 612 -0.32 13.61 12.88
C GLY A 612 1.09 13.14 13.26
N TYR A 613 1.22 12.50 14.41
CA TYR A 613 2.40 11.72 14.79
C TYR A 613 2.03 10.24 14.79
N THR A 614 2.47 9.49 13.76
CA THR A 614 2.34 8.03 13.76
C THR A 614 3.44 7.44 14.64
N VAL A 615 3.06 6.55 15.55
CA VAL A 615 3.74 6.17 16.80
C VAL A 615 5.06 5.39 16.64
N ASN A 616 5.83 5.52 15.54
CA ASN A 616 6.97 4.61 15.34
C ASN A 616 8.18 5.15 14.58
N GLN A 617 8.53 6.44 14.69
CA GLN A 617 9.87 6.88 14.29
C GLN A 617 10.48 7.92 15.24
N TYR A 618 11.65 7.56 15.78
CA TYR A 618 12.53 8.35 16.65
C TYR A 618 13.16 9.57 15.95
N PHE A 619 12.44 10.30 15.09
CA PHE A 619 12.95 11.53 14.49
C PHE A 619 12.57 12.73 15.36
N GLN A 620 13.52 13.17 16.18
CA GLN A 620 13.46 14.46 16.84
C GLN A 620 13.39 15.56 15.76
N HIS A 621 12.23 16.17 15.57
CA HIS A 621 12.11 17.32 14.68
C HIS A 621 12.83 18.50 15.34
N THR A 622 13.99 18.84 14.78
CA THR A 622 14.82 19.99 15.17
C THR A 622 14.37 21.29 14.51
N SER A 623 13.30 21.25 13.70
CA SER A 623 12.77 22.42 12.96
C SER A 623 11.39 22.84 13.48
N SER A 624 11.22 24.15 13.66
CA SER A 624 10.08 24.84 14.25
C SER A 624 8.75 24.58 13.52
N ILE A 625 7.79 23.94 14.21
CA ILE A 625 6.39 23.86 13.78
C ILE A 625 5.77 25.25 13.93
N ARG A 626 5.28 25.86 12.84
CA ARG A 626 4.88 27.27 12.80
C ARG A 626 3.38 27.55 12.90
N THR A 627 2.44 26.84 12.25
CA THR A 627 0.96 26.95 12.48
C THR A 627 0.19 25.86 11.70
N VAL A 628 -0.90 25.30 12.25
CA VAL A 628 -1.85 24.42 11.53
C VAL A 628 -3.26 25.01 11.62
N SER A 629 -3.95 25.15 10.50
CA SER A 629 -5.33 25.65 10.46
C SER A 629 -6.21 24.90 9.45
N GLY A 630 -7.12 24.07 9.96
CA GLY A 630 -8.11 23.34 9.18
C GLY A 630 -9.52 23.88 9.41
N SER A 631 -10.28 24.07 8.34
CA SER A 631 -11.67 24.52 8.40
C SER A 631 -12.58 23.66 7.52
N LEU A 632 -13.55 23.01 8.15
CA LEU A 632 -14.67 22.36 7.48
C LEU A 632 -15.93 23.19 7.70
N ASP A 633 -16.49 23.74 6.64
CA ASP A 633 -17.51 24.80 6.72
C ASP A 633 -18.72 24.47 5.84
N PHE A 634 -19.78 23.98 6.48
CA PHE A 634 -21.07 23.66 5.87
C PHE A 634 -22.14 24.69 6.24
N THR A 635 -21.78 25.96 6.44
CA THR A 635 -22.74 27.02 6.78
C THR A 635 -23.73 27.34 5.65
N ASP A 636 -23.30 27.17 4.40
CA ASP A 636 -24.08 27.55 3.22
C ASP A 636 -24.96 26.41 2.66
N GLY A 637 -24.95 25.21 3.25
CA GLY A 637 -25.65 24.04 2.69
C GLY A 637 -25.87 22.88 3.65
N ALA A 638 -26.77 21.98 3.27
CA ALA A 638 -27.12 20.81 4.07
C ALA A 638 -26.03 19.72 4.01
N VAL A 639 -25.68 19.15 5.16
CA VAL A 639 -24.79 17.98 5.26
C VAL A 639 -25.58 16.71 5.58
N ASP A 640 -25.21 15.59 4.98
CA ASP A 640 -25.59 14.24 5.42
C ASP A 640 -24.31 13.41 5.54
N ALA A 641 -23.80 13.24 6.75
CA ALA A 641 -22.52 12.57 6.98
C ALA A 641 -22.64 11.37 7.93
N ARG A 642 -21.96 10.26 7.60
CA ARG A 642 -21.69 9.16 8.53
C ARG A 642 -20.20 9.03 8.75
N LEU A 643 -19.79 9.25 10.00
CA LEU A 643 -18.41 9.41 10.40
C LEU A 643 -18.02 8.38 11.45
N GLY A 644 -16.80 7.86 11.37
CA GLY A 644 -16.22 6.94 12.34
C GLY A 644 -15.56 7.73 13.46
N SER A 645 -14.28 8.04 13.28
CA SER A 645 -13.58 9.00 14.12
C SER A 645 -13.63 10.40 13.52
N VAL A 646 -13.90 11.39 14.37
CA VAL A 646 -13.84 12.82 14.04
C VAL A 646 -12.82 13.48 14.95
N MET A 647 -11.69 13.89 14.40
CA MET A 647 -10.62 14.60 15.11
C MET A 647 -10.60 16.06 14.71
N ILE A 648 -10.77 16.97 15.65
CA ILE A 648 -10.77 18.42 15.41
C ILE A 648 -9.74 19.08 16.31
N GLY A 649 -8.65 19.57 15.71
CA GLY A 649 -7.55 20.21 16.42
C GLY A 649 -6.69 19.19 17.15
N GLU A 650 -5.58 18.78 16.53
CA GLU A 650 -4.59 17.89 17.16
C GLU A 650 -3.17 18.42 16.99
N GLY A 651 -2.38 18.35 18.06
CA GLY A 651 -1.01 18.83 18.06
C GLY A 651 0.03 17.84 18.56
N SER A 652 1.14 17.67 17.85
CA SER A 652 2.36 17.00 18.35
C SER A 652 3.54 17.96 18.39
N GLY A 653 4.45 17.82 19.36
CA GLY A 653 5.47 18.84 19.64
C GLY A 653 6.88 18.28 19.89
N GLY A 654 7.83 18.67 19.04
CA GLY A 654 9.27 18.58 19.28
C GLY A 654 9.93 19.83 18.70
N GLY A 655 10.64 20.61 19.53
CA GLY A 655 11.45 21.75 19.09
C GLY A 655 11.61 22.85 20.14
N THR A 656 12.70 23.62 20.03
CA THR A 656 13.21 24.53 21.07
C THR A 656 13.03 26.04 20.77
N SER A 657 12.40 26.43 19.66
CA SER A 657 12.22 27.84 19.28
C SER A 657 10.88 28.11 18.57
N SER A 658 10.28 29.28 18.92
CA SER A 658 9.09 29.96 18.38
C SER A 658 8.11 29.12 17.56
N GLN A 659 6.96 28.75 18.15
CA GLN A 659 6.05 27.75 17.56
C GLN A 659 4.58 28.18 17.67
N GLY A 660 3.84 28.17 16.56
CA GLY A 660 2.43 28.58 16.52
C GLY A 660 1.43 27.45 16.75
N GLY A 661 0.15 27.85 16.84
CA GLY A 661 -0.94 27.02 17.31
C GLY A 661 -1.48 26.02 16.27
N MET A 662 -2.19 25.01 16.76
CA MET A 662 -3.03 24.13 15.95
C MET A 662 -4.48 24.53 16.12
N SER A 663 -5.22 24.64 15.02
CA SER A 663 -6.63 24.96 15.00
C SER A 663 -7.37 24.08 14.02
N GLY A 664 -8.40 23.40 14.51
CA GLY A 664 -9.40 22.73 13.69
C GLY A 664 -10.77 23.32 13.98
N THR A 665 -11.59 23.53 12.95
CA THR A 665 -12.97 23.97 13.11
C THR A 665 -13.90 23.22 12.17
N LEU A 666 -14.99 22.69 12.72
CA LEU A 666 -16.14 22.18 11.97
C LEU A 666 -17.34 23.08 12.24
N THR A 667 -18.01 23.54 11.19
CA THR A 667 -19.25 24.32 11.31
C THR A 667 -20.34 23.72 10.42
N MET A 668 -21.56 23.57 10.95
CA MET A 668 -22.76 23.19 10.20
C MET A 668 -23.97 24.07 10.55
N SER A 669 -24.86 24.29 9.60
CA SER A 669 -26.11 25.06 9.78
C SER A 669 -27.38 24.28 9.42
N GLU A 670 -27.27 23.15 8.70
CA GLU A 670 -28.40 22.31 8.30
C GLU A 670 -27.96 20.85 8.10
N GLY A 671 -28.88 19.90 8.23
CA GLY A 671 -28.66 18.50 7.88
C GLY A 671 -28.35 17.60 9.06
N TRP A 672 -27.73 16.45 8.80
CA TRP A 672 -27.45 15.38 9.75
C TRP A 672 -25.99 14.96 9.71
N VAL A 673 -25.35 14.87 10.87
CA VAL A 673 -24.02 14.27 11.03
C VAL A 673 -24.12 13.18 12.08
N ASP A 674 -23.76 11.95 11.73
CA ASP A 674 -23.74 10.82 12.65
C ASP A 674 -22.31 10.30 12.83
N ALA A 675 -21.72 10.54 14.00
CA ALA A 675 -20.35 10.17 14.34
C ALA A 675 -20.29 9.08 15.42
N THR A 676 -19.33 8.16 15.33
CA THR A 676 -19.08 7.21 16.45
C THR A 676 -18.28 7.89 17.56
N SER A 677 -17.21 8.60 17.22
CA SER A 677 -16.36 9.28 18.22
C SER A 677 -15.93 10.65 17.74
N VAL A 678 -15.98 11.63 18.64
CA VAL A 678 -15.49 12.99 18.38
C VAL A 678 -14.42 13.33 19.40
N VAL A 679 -13.29 13.86 18.93
CA VAL A 679 -12.22 14.39 19.78
C VAL A 679 -11.98 15.84 19.38
N LEU A 680 -12.10 16.74 20.36
CA LEU A 680 -11.89 18.17 20.21
C LEU A 680 -10.68 18.59 21.01
N GLY A 681 -9.63 19.05 20.34
CA GLY A 681 -8.41 19.49 21.00
C GLY A 681 -7.66 18.34 21.67
N ARG A 682 -6.66 17.78 20.99
CA ARG A 682 -5.77 16.75 21.53
C ARG A 682 -4.31 17.12 21.38
N THR A 683 -3.47 16.73 22.34
CA THR A 683 -2.00 16.78 22.18
C THR A 683 -1.39 15.39 22.27
N LEU A 684 -0.39 15.13 21.41
CA LEU A 684 0.45 13.93 21.37
C LEU A 684 1.83 14.22 22.00
N ASP A 685 2.56 13.18 22.46
CA ASP A 685 3.78 13.27 23.28
C ASP A 685 4.73 14.42 22.88
N VAL A 686 5.15 15.22 23.87
CA VAL A 686 6.00 16.40 23.66
C VAL A 686 7.19 16.38 24.62
N SER A 687 8.39 16.51 24.05
CA SER A 687 9.65 16.68 24.79
C SER A 687 10.03 18.16 24.98
N GLY A 688 9.18 19.11 24.56
CA GLY A 688 9.46 20.55 24.58
C GLY A 688 8.83 21.33 25.76
N THR A 689 9.47 22.42 26.16
CA THR A 689 9.08 23.32 27.27
C THR A 689 8.16 24.49 26.87
N GLY A 690 7.87 24.66 25.58
CA GLY A 690 7.03 25.75 25.06
C GLY A 690 5.52 25.46 25.15
N ALA A 691 4.75 26.39 25.70
CA ALA A 691 3.28 26.33 25.70
C ALA A 691 2.72 26.62 24.31
N ARG A 692 2.06 25.64 23.68
CA ARG A 692 1.36 25.79 22.39
C ARG A 692 -0.13 25.73 22.65
N MET A 693 -0.91 26.43 21.82
CA MET A 693 -2.36 26.39 21.86
C MET A 693 -2.87 25.41 20.82
N THR A 694 -3.52 24.34 21.27
CA THR A 694 -4.31 23.47 20.40
C THR A 694 -5.78 23.85 20.57
N THR A 695 -6.46 24.15 19.47
CA THR A 695 -7.87 24.53 19.46
C THR A 695 -8.66 23.55 18.61
N GLY A 696 -9.70 22.97 19.18
CA GLY A 696 -10.69 22.16 18.47
C GLY A 696 -12.07 22.77 18.66
N THR A 697 -12.73 23.17 17.58
CA THR A 697 -14.03 23.86 17.66
C THR A 697 -15.09 23.15 16.81
N LEU A 698 -16.22 22.84 17.44
CA LEU A 698 -17.43 22.32 16.80
C LEU A 698 -18.55 23.35 16.93
N ASN A 699 -19.02 23.89 15.80
CA ASN A 699 -20.11 24.86 15.73
C ASN A 699 -21.34 24.23 15.08
N ILE A 700 -22.47 24.26 15.76
CA ILE A 700 -23.75 23.72 15.28
C ILE A 700 -24.80 24.83 15.33
N GLY A 701 -25.02 25.50 14.20
CA GLY A 701 -26.03 26.55 14.05
C GLY A 701 -27.42 26.04 13.66
N GLY A 702 -27.52 24.81 13.18
CA GLY A 702 -28.74 24.13 12.77
C GLY A 702 -28.44 22.70 12.32
N GLY A 703 -29.49 21.93 12.04
CA GLY A 703 -29.37 20.48 11.82
C GLY A 703 -29.14 19.68 13.12
N HIS A 704 -28.81 18.40 12.97
CA HIS A 704 -28.60 17.46 14.09
C HIS A 704 -27.25 16.75 13.96
N PHE A 705 -26.40 16.94 14.96
CA PHE A 705 -25.15 16.20 15.13
C PHE A 705 -25.34 15.11 16.21
N THR A 706 -25.05 13.85 15.88
CA THR A 706 -25.02 12.73 16.83
C THR A 706 -23.59 12.22 17.02
N ALA A 707 -23.26 11.84 18.25
CA ALA A 707 -21.99 11.20 18.61
C ALA A 707 -22.22 10.07 19.61
N ASP A 708 -21.57 8.90 19.49
CA ASP A 708 -21.62 7.92 20.59
C ASP A 708 -20.81 8.42 21.79
N SER A 709 -19.69 9.09 21.55
CA SER A 709 -18.87 9.72 22.59
C SER A 709 -18.17 10.98 22.09
N ILE A 710 -17.92 11.90 23.02
CA ILE A 710 -17.11 13.11 22.77
C ILE A 710 -16.02 13.19 23.82
N SER A 711 -14.79 13.50 23.39
CA SER A 711 -13.70 13.84 24.29
C SER A 711 -13.15 15.23 23.97
N MET A 712 -12.97 16.03 25.00
CA MET A 712 -12.57 17.43 24.89
C MET A 712 -11.28 17.64 25.67
N ALA A 713 -10.36 18.42 25.10
CA ALA A 713 -9.12 18.86 25.74
C ALA A 713 -8.27 17.70 26.30
N GLU A 714 -7.93 16.75 25.45
CA GLU A 714 -7.09 15.59 25.81
C GLU A 714 -5.61 15.94 25.78
N ASN A 715 -4.94 15.85 26.93
CA ASN A 715 -3.49 15.91 27.00
C ASN A 715 -2.87 14.53 27.20
N VAL A 716 -2.33 13.97 26.11
CA VAL A 716 -1.50 12.76 26.13
C VAL A 716 -0.02 13.09 26.34
N ALA A 717 0.35 14.39 26.36
CA ALA A 717 1.72 14.85 26.27
C ALA A 717 2.40 15.22 27.61
N LYS A 718 3.72 15.04 27.70
CA LYS A 718 4.54 15.27 28.91
C LYS A 718 4.91 16.74 29.19
N GLY A 719 4.69 17.69 28.28
CA GLY A 719 5.05 19.11 28.44
C GLY A 719 3.84 20.07 28.60
N GLY A 720 4.14 21.34 28.90
CA GLY A 720 3.17 22.36 29.32
C GLY A 720 2.27 22.95 28.22
N GLN A 721 1.41 22.15 27.60
CA GLN A 721 0.49 22.59 26.53
C GLN A 721 -0.78 23.28 27.06
N LYS A 722 -1.35 24.20 26.25
CA LYS A 722 -2.69 24.78 26.43
C LYS A 722 -3.65 24.20 25.41
N ILE A 723 -4.80 23.70 25.86
CA ILE A 723 -5.83 23.18 24.95
C ILE A 723 -7.13 23.93 25.17
N LEU A 724 -7.75 24.37 24.09
CA LEU A 724 -9.11 24.91 24.07
C LEU A 724 -9.98 24.03 23.17
N ALA A 725 -10.85 23.24 23.79
CA ALA A 725 -11.88 22.48 23.11
C ALA A 725 -13.21 23.22 23.27
N SER A 726 -13.92 23.46 22.19
CA SER A 726 -15.17 24.23 22.21
C SER A 726 -16.28 23.55 21.42
N ILE A 727 -17.45 23.46 22.03
CA ILE A 727 -18.72 23.10 21.39
C ILE A 727 -19.62 24.33 21.49
N ASN A 728 -20.11 24.82 20.35
CA ASN A 728 -20.96 26.00 20.29
C ASN A 728 -22.28 25.65 19.61
N LEU A 729 -23.41 25.84 20.29
CA LEU A 729 -24.75 25.68 19.74
C LEU A 729 -25.43 27.03 19.58
N SER A 730 -26.04 27.23 18.42
CA SER A 730 -26.83 28.41 18.09
C SER A 730 -27.97 28.05 17.13
N GLY A 731 -28.81 29.02 16.77
CA GLY A 731 -29.99 28.81 15.93
C GLY A 731 -30.85 27.64 16.41
N SER A 732 -31.18 26.72 15.50
CA SER A 732 -31.94 25.50 15.76
C SER A 732 -31.04 24.26 15.89
N GLY A 733 -29.74 24.44 16.16
CA GLY A 733 -28.77 23.36 16.24
C GLY A 733 -29.09 22.33 17.32
N ALA A 734 -28.93 21.06 17.00
CA ALA A 734 -29.09 19.95 17.93
C ALA A 734 -27.82 19.09 18.03
N LEU A 735 -27.38 18.80 19.25
CA LEU A 735 -26.31 17.85 19.55
C LEU A 735 -26.88 16.73 20.41
N THR A 736 -26.63 15.47 20.06
CA THR A 736 -26.99 14.31 20.88
C THR A 736 -25.80 13.40 21.07
N VAL A 737 -25.46 13.12 22.33
CA VAL A 737 -24.37 12.22 22.70
C VAL A 737 -24.95 10.98 23.36
N GLY A 738 -24.75 9.81 22.74
CA GLY A 738 -25.27 8.53 23.21
C GLY A 738 -24.61 8.06 24.51
N GLY A 739 -23.34 8.37 24.70
CA GLY A 739 -22.55 8.05 25.88
C GLY A 739 -21.97 9.29 26.55
N ASN A 740 -20.69 9.22 26.90
CA ASN A 740 -20.05 10.23 27.73
C ASN A 740 -19.48 11.39 26.90
N VAL A 741 -19.44 12.56 27.54
CA VAL A 741 -18.66 13.72 27.13
C VAL A 741 -17.55 13.94 28.15
N VAL A 742 -16.30 13.69 27.76
CA VAL A 742 -15.14 13.85 28.63
C VAL A 742 -14.64 15.30 28.55
N MET A 743 -14.72 16.05 29.66
CA MET A 743 -14.39 17.49 29.73
C MET A 743 -12.97 17.74 30.24
N GLY A 744 -11.99 17.18 29.55
CA GLY A 744 -10.56 17.34 29.86
C GLY A 744 -9.96 16.07 30.47
N THR A 745 -8.84 15.62 29.91
CA THR A 745 -8.06 14.48 30.43
C THR A 745 -6.59 14.86 30.51
N ARG A 746 -5.96 14.70 31.67
CA ARG A 746 -4.55 15.03 31.89
C ARG A 746 -3.72 13.79 32.23
N ASN A 747 -2.98 13.31 31.24
CA ASN A 747 -2.01 12.21 31.43
C ASN A 747 -0.55 12.70 31.56
N GLY A 748 -0.29 14.01 31.44
CA GLY A 748 1.05 14.61 31.54
C GLY A 748 1.07 16.01 32.14
N VAL A 749 2.07 16.85 31.80
CA VAL A 749 2.36 18.12 32.51
C VAL A 749 1.68 19.35 31.89
N ALA A 750 0.47 19.20 31.31
CA ALA A 750 -0.27 20.33 30.72
C ALA A 750 -0.46 21.51 31.69
N THR A 751 -0.45 22.74 31.15
CA THR A 751 -0.55 23.99 31.90
C THR A 751 -1.98 24.52 31.99
N ALA A 752 -2.83 24.30 30.97
CA ALA A 752 -4.25 24.62 31.01
C ALA A 752 -5.05 23.78 29.98
N LEU A 753 -6.08 23.08 30.44
CA LEU A 753 -6.99 22.29 29.60
C LEU A 753 -8.40 22.84 29.77
N THR A 754 -8.87 23.60 28.79
CA THR A 754 -10.20 24.20 28.81
C THR A 754 -11.14 23.45 27.89
N SER A 755 -12.19 22.88 28.46
CA SER A 755 -13.35 22.36 27.73
C SER A 755 -14.50 23.34 27.91
N ARG A 756 -14.95 23.97 26.82
CA ARG A 756 -16.04 24.94 26.81
C ARG A 756 -17.22 24.44 26.01
N VAL A 757 -18.41 24.51 26.59
CA VAL A 757 -19.69 24.33 25.90
C VAL A 757 -20.47 25.63 26.02
N ASP A 758 -20.78 26.25 24.88
CA ASP A 758 -21.57 27.48 24.80
C ASP A 758 -22.87 27.17 24.06
N ILE A 759 -24.01 27.41 24.70
CA ILE A 759 -25.35 27.19 24.16
C ILE A 759 -26.07 28.53 24.16
N ALA A 760 -26.05 29.19 23.00
CA ALA A 760 -26.80 30.42 22.78
C ALA A 760 -28.28 30.13 22.48
N SER A 761 -28.55 29.06 21.71
CA SER A 761 -29.86 28.49 21.46
C SER A 761 -29.71 27.06 20.93
N GLY A 762 -30.82 26.36 20.68
CA GLY A 762 -30.78 24.95 20.24
C GLY A 762 -30.84 23.97 21.42
N VAL A 763 -30.46 22.72 21.18
CA VAL A 763 -30.61 21.61 22.14
C VAL A 763 -29.36 20.72 22.19
N MET A 764 -28.76 20.55 23.36
CA MET A 764 -27.74 19.53 23.62
C MET A 764 -28.32 18.44 24.54
N LYS A 765 -28.23 17.18 24.14
CA LYS A 765 -28.61 16.01 24.94
C LYS A 765 -27.40 15.10 25.14
N VAL A 766 -27.17 14.66 26.37
CA VAL A 766 -26.11 13.72 26.74
C VAL A 766 -26.76 12.61 27.57
N PHE A 767 -26.66 11.37 27.09
CA PHE A 767 -27.23 10.20 27.75
C PHE A 767 -26.24 9.47 28.66
N GLY A 768 -24.97 9.88 28.67
CA GLY A 768 -23.96 9.47 29.66
C GLY A 768 -23.56 10.60 30.60
N ASN A 769 -22.35 10.51 31.15
CA ASN A 769 -21.77 11.55 32.00
C ASN A 769 -21.12 12.65 31.16
N MET A 770 -21.12 13.86 31.69
CA MET A 770 -20.35 14.99 31.22
C MET A 770 -19.35 15.38 32.32
N GLU A 771 -18.15 14.80 32.29
CA GLU A 771 -17.20 14.87 33.41
C GLU A 771 -15.73 14.90 32.97
N PRO A 772 -14.81 15.47 33.78
CA PRO A 772 -13.37 15.36 33.53
C PRO A 772 -12.90 13.89 33.54
N GLY A 773 -12.01 13.53 32.62
CA GLY A 773 -11.38 12.20 32.56
C GLY A 773 -10.29 11.97 33.61
N SER A 774 -9.88 13.01 34.35
CA SER A 774 -8.90 12.93 35.44
C SER A 774 -9.09 14.08 36.43
N ALA A 775 -8.79 13.89 37.71
CA ALA A 775 -8.82 14.97 38.71
C ALA A 775 -7.52 15.80 38.67
N SER A 776 -7.56 17.03 38.17
CA SER A 776 -6.41 17.94 38.13
C SER A 776 -6.83 19.41 38.20
N SER A 777 -6.06 20.23 38.94
CA SER A 777 -6.24 21.68 39.04
C SER A 777 -6.11 22.43 37.70
N ASN A 778 -5.53 21.80 36.68
CA ASN A 778 -5.29 22.43 35.38
C ASN A 778 -6.40 22.15 34.36
N ILE A 779 -7.42 21.38 34.75
CA ILE A 779 -8.62 21.15 33.94
C ILE A 779 -9.66 22.20 34.34
N VAL A 780 -10.17 22.90 33.33
CA VAL A 780 -11.20 23.93 33.44
C VAL A 780 -12.38 23.49 32.57
N SER A 781 -13.52 23.22 33.20
CA SER A 781 -14.79 22.91 32.52
C SER A 781 -15.69 24.13 32.53
N GLU A 782 -16.12 24.60 31.36
CA GLU A 782 -17.04 25.71 31.21
C GLU A 782 -18.28 25.27 30.46
N VAL A 783 -19.46 25.52 31.04
CA VAL A 783 -20.74 25.33 30.36
C VAL A 783 -21.53 26.63 30.54
N LEU A 784 -21.79 27.30 29.44
CA LEU A 784 -22.43 28.59 29.37
C LEU A 784 -23.73 28.45 28.57
N LEU A 785 -24.85 28.82 29.18
CA LEU A 785 -26.16 28.88 28.55
C LEU A 785 -26.60 30.34 28.54
N SER A 786 -26.77 30.93 27.36
CA SER A 786 -27.48 32.21 27.22
C SER A 786 -28.91 32.02 26.68
N GLY A 787 -29.23 30.81 26.20
CA GLY A 787 -30.55 30.35 25.79
C GLY A 787 -30.56 28.82 25.59
N GLY A 788 -31.53 28.30 24.84
CA GLY A 788 -31.58 26.89 24.45
C GLY A 788 -31.80 25.90 25.60
N VAL A 789 -31.43 24.63 25.35
CA VAL A 789 -31.59 23.53 26.31
C VAL A 789 -30.32 22.69 26.39
N ILE A 790 -29.88 22.36 27.60
CA ILE A 790 -28.96 21.25 27.86
C ILE A 790 -29.66 20.18 28.70
N ALA A 791 -29.55 18.92 28.29
CA ALA A 791 -30.05 17.78 29.04
C ALA A 791 -28.91 16.76 29.26
N VAL A 792 -28.54 16.53 30.51
CA VAL A 792 -27.58 15.48 30.91
C VAL A 792 -28.35 14.51 31.79
N THR A 793 -28.97 13.52 31.13
CA THR A 793 -29.97 12.65 31.73
C THR A 793 -29.88 11.26 31.13
N ASN A 794 -30.04 10.22 31.95
CA ASN A 794 -30.13 8.84 31.46
C ASN A 794 -31.33 8.11 32.05
N ALA A 795 -31.69 6.96 31.47
CA ALA A 795 -32.85 6.19 31.92
C ALA A 795 -32.74 5.68 33.36
N ALA A 796 -31.52 5.62 33.91
CA ALA A 796 -31.26 5.24 35.29
C ALA A 796 -31.24 6.45 36.24
N GLU A 797 -31.46 7.67 35.75
CA GLU A 797 -31.39 8.93 36.50
C GLU A 797 -30.03 9.11 37.25
N THR A 798 -28.93 8.67 36.64
CA THR A 798 -27.57 8.71 37.24
C THR A 798 -26.58 9.60 36.48
N ALA A 799 -27.00 10.24 35.39
CA ALA A 799 -26.10 11.00 34.53
C ALA A 799 -25.52 12.21 35.28
N THR A 800 -24.20 12.40 35.19
CA THR A 800 -23.52 13.43 35.97
C THR A 800 -22.96 14.52 35.07
N LEU A 801 -23.35 15.77 35.32
CA LEU A 801 -22.62 16.94 34.89
C LEU A 801 -21.63 17.36 35.98
N ARG A 802 -20.33 17.26 35.72
CA ARG A 802 -19.26 17.68 36.65
C ARG A 802 -18.47 18.85 36.09
N ILE A 803 -18.38 19.92 36.87
CA ILE A 803 -17.65 21.15 36.54
C ILE A 803 -16.42 21.28 37.43
N GLU A 804 -15.24 21.22 36.82
CA GLU A 804 -13.95 21.26 37.49
C GLU A 804 -13.25 22.59 37.20
N ASN A 805 -12.90 23.35 38.25
CA ASN A 805 -12.20 24.65 38.21
C ASN A 805 -12.73 25.68 37.19
N GLY A 806 -13.99 25.61 36.79
CA GLY A 806 -14.57 26.47 35.77
C GLY A 806 -16.00 26.90 36.08
N THR A 807 -16.73 27.32 35.06
CA THR A 807 -18.00 28.04 35.23
C THR A 807 -19.18 27.24 34.69
N PHE A 808 -20.25 27.18 35.47
CA PHE A 808 -21.57 26.73 35.01
C PHE A 808 -22.54 27.91 35.09
N ALA A 809 -22.72 28.63 33.99
CA ALA A 809 -23.54 29.84 33.96
C ALA A 809 -24.75 29.65 33.07
N ILE A 810 -25.93 30.05 33.55
CA ILE A 810 -27.18 30.04 32.79
C ILE A 810 -27.72 31.46 32.80
N ALA A 811 -27.35 32.29 31.85
CA ALA A 811 -27.93 33.63 31.64
C ALA A 811 -29.34 33.56 31.00
N GLY A 812 -29.67 32.44 30.35
CA GLY A 812 -31.00 32.13 29.79
C GLY A 812 -31.06 30.68 29.29
N GLY A 813 -32.26 30.12 29.07
CA GLY A 813 -32.45 28.74 28.62
C GLY A 813 -32.83 27.76 29.74
N THR A 814 -32.66 26.46 29.50
CA THR A 814 -33.05 25.38 30.43
C THR A 814 -31.96 24.31 30.56
N ALA A 815 -31.60 23.96 31.79
CA ALA A 815 -30.74 22.81 32.08
C ALA A 815 -31.56 21.71 32.78
N LEU A 816 -31.59 20.52 32.19
CA LEU A 816 -32.23 19.31 32.71
C LEU A 816 -31.13 18.32 33.11
N LEU A 817 -30.95 18.08 34.41
CA LEU A 817 -29.82 17.29 34.91
C LEU A 817 -30.30 16.25 35.91
N ASP A 818 -29.79 15.01 35.81
CA ASP A 818 -29.97 14.01 36.88
C ASP A 818 -29.08 14.39 38.09
N ARG A 819 -27.80 14.72 37.83
CA ARG A 819 -26.83 15.12 38.86
C ARG A 819 -25.90 16.24 38.41
N LEU A 820 -25.66 17.23 39.27
CA LEU A 820 -24.67 18.30 39.08
C LEU A 820 -23.62 18.27 40.20
N VAL A 821 -22.34 18.28 39.82
CA VAL A 821 -21.20 18.29 40.75
C VAL A 821 -20.27 19.44 40.41
N THR A 822 -19.91 20.26 41.39
CA THR A 822 -18.99 21.41 41.17
C THR A 822 -17.91 21.47 42.24
N THR A 823 -16.65 21.66 41.84
CA THR A 823 -15.53 21.82 42.79
C THR A 823 -15.11 23.26 43.02
N ASN A 824 -15.41 24.22 42.12
CA ASN A 824 -15.17 25.66 42.30
C ASN A 824 -15.92 26.50 41.24
N ALA A 825 -17.25 26.61 41.33
CA ALA A 825 -18.09 27.17 40.27
C ALA A 825 -18.93 28.40 40.70
N LEU A 826 -19.03 29.38 39.81
CA LEU A 826 -20.02 30.46 39.88
C LEU A 826 -21.25 30.03 39.07
N CYS A 827 -22.40 29.86 39.73
CA CYS A 827 -23.69 29.56 39.13
C CYS A 827 -24.59 30.80 39.26
N THR A 828 -25.31 31.25 38.24
CA THR A 828 -25.94 32.60 38.34
C THR A 828 -27.46 32.66 38.29
N THR A 829 -28.25 31.66 37.88
CA THR A 829 -29.69 32.00 37.66
C THR A 829 -30.77 30.92 37.74
N GLN A 830 -30.68 29.70 37.17
CA GLN A 830 -31.78 28.72 37.23
C GLN A 830 -31.32 27.27 36.92
N VAL A 831 -31.59 26.28 37.79
CA VAL A 831 -31.26 24.85 37.59
C VAL A 831 -32.48 24.01 37.97
N GLU A 832 -32.98 23.14 37.08
CA GLU A 832 -34.08 22.19 37.35
C GLU A 832 -33.52 20.78 37.54
N LEU A 833 -33.83 20.14 38.66
CA LEU A 833 -33.40 18.78 39.02
C LEU A 833 -34.61 17.84 38.95
N ARG A 834 -34.48 16.70 38.26
CA ARG A 834 -35.56 15.71 38.12
C ARG A 834 -35.26 14.48 38.98
N GLY A 835 -36.28 13.97 39.67
CA GLY A 835 -36.24 12.69 40.40
C GLY A 835 -37.65 12.14 40.57
N THR A 836 -37.84 10.83 40.41
CA THR A 836 -39.18 10.21 40.37
C THR A 836 -39.42 9.06 41.36
N GLY A 837 -38.42 8.65 42.16
CA GLY A 837 -38.48 7.47 43.03
C GLY A 837 -38.29 7.71 44.53
N VAL A 838 -38.72 6.74 45.37
CA VAL A 838 -38.43 6.71 46.81
C VAL A 838 -36.93 6.43 46.99
N GLY A 839 -36.14 7.49 47.24
CA GLY A 839 -34.68 7.42 47.35
C GLY A 839 -33.92 8.15 46.24
N ASP A 840 -34.59 8.57 45.17
CA ASP A 840 -34.00 9.30 44.05
C ASP A 840 -34.25 10.80 44.22
N TYR A 841 -33.23 11.52 44.66
CA TYR A 841 -33.23 12.97 44.80
C TYR A 841 -32.29 13.53 43.74
N GLY A 842 -32.76 14.44 42.90
CA GLY A 842 -31.86 15.24 42.07
C GLY A 842 -30.86 15.97 42.99
N GLN A 843 -29.56 15.67 42.81
CA GLN A 843 -28.52 16.10 43.76
C GLN A 843 -27.60 17.14 43.13
N VAL A 844 -27.46 18.29 43.82
CA VAL A 844 -26.38 19.27 43.57
C VAL A 844 -25.32 19.06 44.66
N ALA A 845 -24.21 18.42 44.33
CA ALA A 845 -23.11 18.20 45.25
C ALA A 845 -22.04 19.30 45.11
N VAL A 846 -21.77 20.01 46.21
CA VAL A 846 -20.83 21.15 46.27
C VAL A 846 -19.66 20.80 47.18
N ASN A 847 -18.44 20.73 46.62
CA ASN A 847 -17.25 20.30 47.37
C ASN A 847 -16.41 21.46 47.95
N ASP A 848 -16.70 22.72 47.59
CA ASP A 848 -15.92 23.89 48.06
C ASP A 848 -16.82 25.13 48.23
N SER A 849 -17.14 25.85 47.15
CA SER A 849 -18.12 26.94 47.17
C SER A 849 -18.92 26.98 45.87
N VAL A 850 -20.23 27.23 45.99
CA VAL A 850 -21.11 27.59 44.87
C VAL A 850 -21.75 28.91 45.21
N LYS A 851 -21.48 29.93 44.40
CA LYS A 851 -22.32 31.13 44.38
C LYS A 851 -23.49 30.84 43.47
N LEU A 852 -24.71 31.06 43.95
CA LEU A 852 -25.93 31.08 43.14
C LEU A 852 -26.33 32.55 42.96
N GLY A 853 -26.23 33.08 41.75
CA GLY A 853 -26.61 34.46 41.42
C GLY A 853 -28.12 34.67 41.26
N GLY A 854 -28.93 33.62 41.44
CA GLY A 854 -30.38 33.60 41.26
C GLY A 854 -31.03 32.38 41.92
N THR A 855 -32.28 32.08 41.57
CA THR A 855 -33.12 31.07 42.25
C THR A 855 -32.84 29.65 41.78
N LEU A 856 -32.46 28.76 42.71
CA LEU A 856 -32.49 27.31 42.49
C LEU A 856 -33.93 26.80 42.62
N THR A 857 -34.58 26.44 41.52
CA THR A 857 -35.94 25.88 41.50
C THR A 857 -35.87 24.35 41.45
N VAL A 858 -36.21 23.69 42.56
CA VAL A 858 -36.36 22.22 42.61
C VAL A 858 -37.81 21.88 42.31
N ALA A 859 -38.08 21.21 41.19
CA ALA A 859 -39.42 20.80 40.78
C ALA A 859 -39.55 19.28 40.84
N PHE A 860 -40.45 18.76 41.67
CA PHE A 860 -40.78 17.34 41.69
C PHE A 860 -41.72 17.02 40.52
N ALA A 861 -41.41 15.97 39.75
CA ALA A 861 -42.28 15.56 38.66
C ALA A 861 -43.65 15.09 39.19
N GLY A 862 -44.73 15.49 38.52
CA GLY A 862 -46.06 14.88 38.70
C GLY A 862 -46.87 15.28 39.94
N GLY A 863 -46.61 16.44 40.57
CA GLY A 863 -47.36 16.82 41.78
C GLY A 863 -47.16 15.84 42.95
N TYR A 864 -46.03 15.12 42.94
CA TYR A 864 -45.67 14.12 43.94
C TYR A 864 -45.62 14.74 45.33
N ALA A 865 -46.55 14.31 46.18
CA ALA A 865 -46.53 14.51 47.63
C ALA A 865 -46.08 13.19 48.26
N PRO A 866 -44.84 13.09 48.76
CA PRO A 866 -44.34 11.85 49.34
C PRO A 866 -45.19 11.37 50.51
N SER A 867 -45.52 10.08 50.52
CA SER A 867 -46.31 9.46 51.57
C SER A 867 -45.44 9.06 52.76
N GLY A 868 -45.65 9.71 53.91
CA GLY A 868 -45.20 9.22 55.22
C GLY A 868 -43.98 9.95 55.78
N GLY A 869 -44.19 10.59 56.94
CA GLY A 869 -43.29 10.69 58.11
C GLY A 869 -41.83 11.17 58.00
N GLU A 870 -41.20 11.22 56.84
CA GLU A 870 -39.75 11.44 56.73
C GLU A 870 -39.44 12.86 56.25
N LEU A 871 -38.56 13.50 57.02
CA LEU A 871 -38.04 14.85 56.84
C LEU A 871 -37.07 14.88 55.64
N TRP A 872 -37.17 15.90 54.79
CA TRP A 872 -36.33 16.03 53.59
C TRP A 872 -35.09 16.87 53.91
N LYS A 873 -33.88 16.33 53.67
CA LYS A 873 -32.59 17.03 53.78
C LYS A 873 -32.11 17.39 52.38
N ILE A 874 -31.84 18.67 52.12
CA ILE A 874 -30.95 19.05 51.00
C ILE A 874 -29.54 18.61 51.44
N VAL A 875 -29.03 17.53 50.87
CA VAL A 875 -27.77 16.90 51.30
C VAL A 875 -26.59 17.84 51.05
N GLU A 876 -25.80 18.10 52.11
CA GLU A 876 -24.75 19.11 52.16
C GLU A 876 -23.36 18.58 51.77
N GLY A 877 -22.55 19.47 51.20
CA GLY A 877 -21.08 19.46 51.30
C GLY A 877 -20.57 20.68 52.08
N THR A 878 -19.34 20.59 52.59
CA THR A 878 -18.69 21.54 53.51
C THR A 878 -18.21 22.80 52.76
N GLY A 879 -19.00 23.89 52.73
CA GLY A 879 -18.68 25.09 51.94
C GLY A 879 -19.48 26.35 52.26
N VAL A 880 -18.92 27.54 52.00
CA VAL A 880 -19.58 28.85 52.21
C VAL A 880 -20.58 29.15 51.07
N ARG A 881 -21.82 29.53 51.40
CA ARG A 881 -22.95 29.71 50.46
C ARG A 881 -23.46 31.15 50.42
N THR A 882 -23.73 31.69 49.22
CA THR A 882 -24.44 32.98 49.02
C THR A 882 -25.41 32.89 47.83
N GLY A 883 -26.70 33.21 48.02
CA GLY A 883 -27.75 33.23 46.97
C GLY A 883 -29.18 33.22 47.53
N THR A 884 -30.20 33.47 46.70
CA THR A 884 -31.63 33.42 47.08
C THR A 884 -32.25 32.11 46.61
N PHE A 885 -32.64 31.23 47.53
CA PHE A 885 -33.32 29.97 47.23
C PHE A 885 -34.84 30.16 47.36
N ALA A 886 -35.60 29.85 46.31
CA ALA A 886 -37.06 29.84 46.37
C ALA A 886 -37.54 28.46 45.92
N VAL A 887 -38.36 27.83 46.75
CA VAL A 887 -38.99 26.55 46.43
C VAL A 887 -40.35 26.88 45.81
N GLU A 888 -40.55 26.48 44.56
CA GLU A 888 -41.85 26.60 43.88
C GLU A 888 -42.63 25.28 44.05
N ASN A 889 -43.96 25.36 44.22
CA ASN A 889 -44.86 24.22 44.49
C ASN A 889 -44.69 23.53 45.86
N LEU A 890 -44.36 24.29 46.92
CA LEU A 890 -44.54 23.81 48.30
C LEU A 890 -46.03 23.55 48.57
N PRO A 891 -46.44 22.33 48.97
CA PRO A 891 -47.80 22.11 49.47
C PRO A 891 -48.05 23.02 50.68
N GLU A 892 -49.29 23.50 50.88
CA GLU A 892 -49.65 24.50 51.91
C GLU A 892 -49.16 24.17 53.34
N ASN A 893 -48.91 22.89 53.62
CA ASN A 893 -48.47 22.39 54.91
C ASN A 893 -46.95 22.30 55.07
N PHE A 894 -46.13 22.80 54.15
CA PHE A 894 -44.66 22.75 54.25
C PHE A 894 -44.06 24.15 54.27
N LYS A 895 -43.02 24.34 55.11
CA LYS A 895 -42.26 25.59 55.22
C LYS A 895 -40.77 25.30 55.07
N VAL A 896 -40.06 26.27 54.50
CA VAL A 896 -38.60 26.29 54.50
C VAL A 896 -38.13 26.75 55.87
N VAL A 897 -37.33 25.93 56.56
CA VAL A 897 -36.69 26.25 57.83
C VAL A 897 -35.21 26.45 57.60
N TYR A 898 -34.72 27.60 58.04
CA TYR A 898 -33.31 28.01 57.94
C TYR A 898 -32.61 27.66 59.25
N THR A 899 -31.57 26.84 59.22
CA THR A 899 -30.70 26.58 60.39
C THR A 899 -29.25 26.97 60.09
N THR A 900 -28.40 26.99 61.11
CA THR A 900 -26.93 27.17 60.94
C THR A 900 -26.28 26.05 60.13
N ASP A 901 -26.96 24.90 60.02
CA ASP A 901 -26.44 23.65 59.46
C ASP A 901 -27.19 23.25 58.17
N GLY A 902 -27.93 24.18 57.54
CA GLY A 902 -28.56 23.97 56.23
C GLY A 902 -30.00 24.49 56.08
N TYR A 903 -30.60 24.18 54.91
CA TYR A 903 -32.00 24.47 54.59
C TYR A 903 -32.84 23.19 54.68
N TRP A 904 -33.99 23.28 55.33
CA TRP A 904 -34.88 22.15 55.58
C TRP A 904 -36.28 22.45 55.05
N ILE A 905 -36.97 21.44 54.51
CA ILE A 905 -38.41 21.53 54.19
C ILE A 905 -39.16 20.75 55.28
N ALA A 906 -39.89 21.46 56.13
CA ALA A 906 -40.56 20.88 57.30
C ALA A 906 -42.08 21.06 57.20
N ASN A 907 -42.84 20.07 57.69
CA ASN A 907 -44.29 20.18 57.85
C ASN A 907 -44.64 20.66 59.28
N PRO A 908 -45.13 21.89 59.48
CA PRO A 908 -45.42 22.42 60.82
C PRO A 908 -46.54 21.69 61.56
N ALA A 909 -47.42 20.96 60.85
CA ALA A 909 -48.56 20.26 61.45
C ALA A 909 -48.16 19.00 62.24
N LEU A 910 -46.91 18.51 62.09
CA LEU A 910 -46.40 17.33 62.80
C LEU A 910 -45.67 17.67 64.11
N GLY A 911 -45.52 18.95 64.46
CA GLY A 911 -45.10 19.39 65.80
C GLY A 911 -43.67 19.04 66.24
N THR A 912 -42.84 18.47 65.36
CA THR A 912 -41.47 18.04 65.71
C THR A 912 -40.41 18.82 64.93
N THR A 913 -39.65 19.64 65.66
CA THR A 913 -38.33 20.14 65.22
C THR A 913 -37.32 19.06 65.56
N ILE A 914 -36.69 18.44 64.55
CA ILE A 914 -35.65 17.42 64.77
C ILE A 914 -34.33 17.91 64.18
N ILE A 915 -33.34 18.05 65.06
CA ILE A 915 -31.93 18.28 64.75
C ILE A 915 -31.34 16.92 64.35
N ILE A 916 -30.74 16.81 63.16
CA ILE A 916 -30.04 15.59 62.74
C ILE A 916 -28.68 15.97 62.16
N ARG A 917 -27.62 15.47 62.81
CA ARG A 917 -26.21 15.61 62.39
C ARG A 917 -25.96 15.02 61.01
#